data_AF-A0A8H3H5Z1-F1
#
_entry.id   AF-A0A8H3H5Z1-F1
#
_cell.length_a   1.000
_cell.length_b   1.000
_cell.length_c   1.000
_cell.angle_alpha   90.00
_cell.angle_beta   90.00
_cell.angle_gamma   90.00
#
_symmetry.space_group_name_H-M   'P 1'
#
loop_
_entity.id
_entity.type
_entity.pdbx_description
1 polymer ?
#
loop_
_entity_poly.entity_id
_entity_poly.type
_entity_poly.pdbx_seq_one_letter_code
_entity_poly.pdbx_strand_id
1 'polypeptide(L)'
;MRPSRLFYLVLTVVSWAFVSGLVVDKRQSLPTSEVKLQSYTLNGNSFSGSIYVGTISPVSYSSTNILHKKFQIKNIAYTKVVTVIYSNAANSWVSGQSVSASYSSSISGSNYETWTFSGTIGSGGIKQFYIRYDVSGTSYYDNNGTKNYDVGTATTTTSAASSTTTSQATSTSAVVTTSAVTTKTSAAVSSTSSVSTSYVPTPSNIPAELTPCNTWNGQDSCNGSQTDYPASWDDRKWQTPIRGTEAWSSGFQDYRELTGYVDIVYNSARTSATVTVKANSRTGVALTYSFNGGAFGSSSSATVTSSFTGPYAISVKDANGASLVFDATYFVWDAPAINRSETNGGQKVAIVELFGWPYADIEKECVFLGKAGYGGVRIWPPSEAVTSDWWPQSNELNPWWFVYQPVSYRLISRHGTLDQLRSMIKTCRSNGVRVYADAVVNHMSGGGNDIQNHRGSGSAPTCGWYGPKNGTAGSPYFTHTSTYQYNTQTGLRPAMEYPAVPYNPTDFHCDRTLNSYTDGFVLNYGWLVGLADLNTEKPYVQERIATYFATLLSVGFSGFRIDAAKHMGPKNIAQILARLKTKMGGSLPPDFITWLEIIIGGEKDLLACSYNDYNWYQYFNEQMTAAGLSSTEIGYVKIWSSDYPKGSVLIKDKNVATHRSFEVQLFTQTGFNANVRNILSSYSFRSNGAKGFPDGYSDCSRFKGTGTCISMPYSAAYDANASRVTSGILLVPISLYSHSFIWFDSMRFFAVSTVLASAVSSALGVSLYLVGDSTMASHKASEGIEGWGVPINNYLTGITLVNKAVSGRSARSYWREGKWAAVQASLKSGDFVVIEFGHNDGGSPSTSDRASVVGEGDATQKVTLSDGTVETVYTWPTYVKWMIDGAKSKGATPIISSTTPNNPFENVDKINFTPGRFVTYAKNAAAAKGVPYVDHFTASLLNYNKLGKAKTESYFPKDHTHTNAAGADAVALAFASSLQCPSAKGVLKQYINSAGKSAGALCTAP
;
A
#
# COMPACT_ATOMS: atom_id res chain seq x y z
N MET A 1 16.80 41.83 21.20
CA MET A 1 17.67 40.76 21.76
C MET A 1 16.81 39.54 22.09
N ARG A 2 17.36 38.31 22.11
CA ARG A 2 16.80 37.14 22.83
C ARG A 2 17.40 37.14 24.26
N PRO A 3 16.71 36.71 25.35
CA PRO A 3 16.31 35.31 25.64
C PRO A 3 14.91 35.20 26.32
N SER A 4 14.45 34.11 26.98
CA SER A 4 14.35 32.68 26.57
C SER A 4 13.41 31.89 27.53
N ARG A 5 12.85 30.77 27.06
CA ARG A 5 12.34 29.56 27.79
C ARG A 5 11.84 29.66 29.26
N LEU A 6 10.64 29.12 29.52
CA LEU A 6 10.37 28.23 30.67
C LEU A 6 9.29 27.18 30.30
N PHE A 7 9.26 26.01 30.97
CA PHE A 7 8.47 24.84 30.52
C PHE A 7 8.27 23.77 31.64
N TYR A 8 7.07 23.59 32.22
CA TYR A 8 6.65 22.53 33.17
C TYR A 8 5.09 22.48 33.23
N LEU A 9 4.34 21.39 33.54
CA LEU A 9 4.53 19.92 33.41
C LEU A 9 3.24 19.09 33.80
N VAL A 10 2.84 18.11 32.96
CA VAL A 10 2.28 16.75 33.31
C VAL A 10 0.83 16.52 33.86
N LEU A 11 0.39 15.24 33.74
CA LEU A 11 -0.86 14.54 34.20
C LEU A 11 -2.16 14.76 33.37
N THR A 12 -3.11 13.80 33.24
CA THR A 12 -3.19 12.38 32.74
C THR A 12 -4.71 11.97 32.77
N VAL A 13 -5.27 10.80 32.40
CA VAL A 13 -4.84 9.44 31.95
C VAL A 13 -5.96 8.86 31.02
N VAL A 14 -5.94 7.54 30.71
CA VAL A 14 -7.09 6.68 30.25
C VAL A 14 -7.44 6.73 28.74
N SER A 15 -7.69 5.65 27.99
CA SER A 15 -7.29 4.21 27.98
C SER A 15 -7.79 3.57 26.65
N TRP A 16 -7.57 2.25 26.45
CA TRP A 16 -8.05 1.41 25.33
C TRP A 16 -7.28 1.64 23.99
N ALA A 17 -7.12 0.68 23.07
CA ALA A 17 -7.69 -0.68 23.01
C ALA A 17 -6.72 -1.76 22.46
N PHE A 18 -7.22 -2.99 22.59
CA PHE A 18 -6.82 -4.26 21.96
C PHE A 18 -6.81 -4.27 20.40
N VAL A 19 -6.40 -5.44 19.87
CA VAL A 19 -6.55 -5.97 18.49
C VAL A 19 -5.53 -5.48 17.44
N SER A 20 -5.25 -6.37 16.49
CA SER A 20 -4.07 -6.35 15.64
C SER A 20 -4.33 -6.94 14.25
N GLY A 21 -3.93 -6.21 13.21
CA GLY A 21 -3.51 -6.78 11.93
C GLY A 21 -4.41 -6.53 10.71
N LEU A 22 -3.96 -5.61 9.86
CA LEU A 22 -4.06 -5.60 8.39
C LEU A 22 -2.98 -4.60 7.95
N VAL A 23 -2.13 -4.98 6.99
CA VAL A 23 -1.14 -4.14 6.27
C VAL A 23 -0.78 -4.91 4.98
N VAL A 24 -0.62 -4.22 3.84
CA VAL A 24 -0.08 -4.81 2.59
C VAL A 24 1.27 -4.18 2.25
N ASP A 25 2.34 -4.87 2.63
CA ASP A 25 3.74 -4.54 2.29
C ASP A 25 4.51 -5.83 1.99
N LYS A 26 5.61 -5.75 1.21
CA LYS A 26 6.29 -6.87 0.55
C LYS A 26 7.22 -7.68 1.46
N ARG A 27 6.60 -8.30 2.47
CA ARG A 27 6.73 -9.73 2.83
C ARG A 27 8.15 -10.33 2.66
N GLN A 28 8.89 -10.42 3.78
CA GLN A 28 10.23 -11.04 3.83
C GLN A 28 10.25 -12.50 3.36
N SER A 29 11.39 -12.94 2.81
CA SER A 29 11.68 -14.34 2.49
C SER A 29 11.76 -15.20 3.76
N LEU A 30 11.02 -16.30 3.80
CA LEU A 30 11.14 -17.31 4.86
C LEU A 30 12.50 -18.02 4.80
N PRO A 31 13.18 -18.23 5.95
CA PRO A 31 14.14 -19.32 6.10
C PRO A 31 13.44 -20.66 5.87
N THR A 32 14.09 -21.57 5.14
CA THR A 32 13.52 -22.86 4.72
C THR A 32 13.50 -23.89 5.85
N SER A 33 12.58 -23.76 6.81
CA SER A 33 12.53 -24.68 7.96
C SER A 33 11.17 -24.87 8.65
N GLU A 34 10.09 -25.20 7.92
CA GLU A 34 9.03 -26.06 8.50
C GLU A 34 8.09 -26.73 7.47
N VAL A 35 8.43 -27.95 7.05
CA VAL A 35 7.45 -29.01 6.73
C VAL A 35 7.99 -30.32 7.29
N LYS A 36 7.41 -30.82 8.39
CA LYS A 36 7.70 -32.18 8.86
C LYS A 36 6.97 -33.18 7.96
N LEU A 37 7.73 -33.80 7.05
CA LEU A 37 7.26 -34.91 6.25
C LEU A 37 7.03 -36.14 7.15
N GLN A 38 5.85 -36.74 7.06
CA GLN A 38 5.70 -38.18 7.30
C GLN A 38 5.63 -38.87 5.94
N SER A 39 6.39 -39.96 5.81
CA SER A 39 6.41 -40.83 4.65
C SER A 39 5.40 -41.96 4.82
N TYR A 40 4.71 -42.32 3.74
CA TYR A 40 3.95 -43.57 3.66
C TYR A 40 4.04 -44.15 2.25
N THR A 41 3.80 -45.46 2.13
CA THR A 41 3.98 -46.19 0.88
C THR A 41 2.64 -46.51 0.24
N LEU A 42 2.48 -46.24 -1.06
CA LEU A 42 1.32 -46.64 -1.85
C LEU A 42 1.82 -47.37 -3.11
N ASN A 43 1.31 -48.57 -3.38
CA ASN A 43 1.72 -49.41 -4.53
C ASN A 43 3.26 -49.54 -4.68
N GLY A 44 3.97 -49.74 -3.57
CA GLY A 44 5.44 -49.86 -3.52
C GLY A 44 6.22 -48.55 -3.61
N ASN A 45 5.58 -47.43 -3.94
CA ASN A 45 6.22 -46.12 -4.03
C ASN A 45 6.06 -45.31 -2.73
N SER A 46 7.13 -44.66 -2.29
CA SER A 46 7.12 -43.81 -1.08
C SER A 46 6.71 -42.38 -1.42
N PHE A 47 5.64 -41.91 -0.79
CA PHE A 47 5.14 -40.54 -0.92
C PHE A 47 5.33 -39.78 0.41
N SER A 48 5.42 -38.46 0.33
CA SER A 48 5.66 -37.59 1.48
C SER A 48 4.68 -36.42 1.51
N GLY A 49 3.94 -36.28 2.62
CA GLY A 49 2.94 -35.22 2.80
C GLY A 49 1.54 -35.78 3.04
N SER A 50 0.90 -35.31 4.11
CA SER A 50 -0.47 -35.66 4.51
C SER A 50 -1.15 -34.41 5.05
N ILE A 51 -2.39 -34.14 4.64
CA ILE A 51 -3.18 -33.02 5.19
C ILE A 51 -4.59 -33.51 5.48
N TYR A 52 -5.09 -33.21 6.67
CA TYR A 52 -6.37 -33.71 7.17
C TYR A 52 -7.57 -32.89 6.66
N VAL A 53 -8.71 -33.57 6.48
CA VAL A 53 -9.97 -33.02 5.99
C VAL A 53 -11.14 -33.35 6.92
N GLY A 54 -12.04 -32.38 7.12
CA GLY A 54 -13.28 -32.58 7.87
C GLY A 54 -14.32 -33.37 7.09
N THR A 55 -14.77 -34.49 7.68
CA THR A 55 -16.03 -35.23 7.41
C THR A 55 -16.62 -35.12 5.99
N ILE A 56 -16.21 -36.04 5.11
CA ILE A 56 -16.95 -36.35 3.88
C ILE A 56 -18.10 -37.32 4.22
N SER A 57 -19.36 -36.89 4.03
CA SER A 57 -20.55 -37.76 4.12
C SER A 57 -20.47 -38.91 3.09
N PRO A 58 -21.13 -40.08 3.30
CA PRO A 58 -21.01 -41.24 2.40
C PRO A 58 -21.30 -40.93 0.93
N VAL A 59 -20.53 -41.54 0.02
CA VAL A 59 -20.60 -41.34 -1.44
C VAL A 59 -21.47 -42.42 -2.09
N SER A 60 -22.25 -42.04 -3.10
CA SER A 60 -23.07 -42.91 -3.94
C SER A 60 -23.02 -42.45 -5.39
N TYR A 61 -23.33 -43.34 -6.34
CA TYR A 61 -23.39 -43.07 -7.78
C TYR A 61 -24.82 -42.99 -8.29
N SER A 62 -25.02 -42.19 -9.34
CA SER A 62 -26.22 -42.29 -10.18
C SER A 62 -26.10 -43.46 -11.16
N SER A 63 -27.23 -43.90 -11.71
CA SER A 63 -27.33 -44.93 -12.77
C SER A 63 -26.70 -44.53 -14.11
N THR A 64 -26.00 -43.39 -14.18
CA THR A 64 -25.43 -42.80 -15.40
C THR A 64 -23.90 -42.68 -15.37
N ASN A 65 -23.23 -43.32 -14.40
CA ASN A 65 -21.78 -43.29 -14.22
C ASN A 65 -21.19 -41.87 -14.08
N ILE A 66 -21.90 -40.98 -13.37
CA ILE A 66 -21.40 -39.64 -13.01
C ILE A 66 -20.97 -39.64 -11.55
N LEU A 67 -19.70 -39.33 -11.31
CA LEU A 67 -19.14 -39.01 -10.01
C LEU A 67 -19.24 -37.51 -9.77
N HIS A 68 -20.24 -37.07 -9.01
CA HIS A 68 -20.44 -35.67 -8.62
C HIS A 68 -20.50 -35.52 -7.10
N LYS A 69 -19.67 -34.64 -6.52
CA LYS A 69 -19.74 -34.34 -5.08
C LYS A 69 -19.13 -32.99 -4.67
N LYS A 70 -19.63 -32.48 -3.53
CA LYS A 70 -19.12 -31.34 -2.76
C LYS A 70 -18.32 -31.84 -1.56
N PHE A 71 -17.10 -31.34 -1.38
CA PHE A 71 -16.17 -31.74 -0.31
C PHE A 71 -15.44 -30.52 0.25
N GLN A 72 -14.96 -30.60 1.49
CA GLN A 72 -14.19 -29.53 2.13
C GLN A 72 -12.70 -29.88 2.09
N ILE A 73 -11.81 -28.91 1.90
CA ILE A 73 -10.36 -29.10 2.01
C ILE A 73 -9.73 -27.98 2.83
N LYS A 74 -8.66 -28.29 3.56
CA LYS A 74 -7.90 -27.28 4.29
C LYS A 74 -7.24 -26.33 3.30
N ASN A 75 -7.34 -25.02 3.55
CA ASN A 75 -6.73 -24.02 2.69
C ASN A 75 -5.22 -23.93 2.95
N ILE A 76 -4.45 -24.60 2.11
CA ILE A 76 -3.00 -24.76 2.25
C ILE A 76 -2.20 -23.77 1.39
N ALA A 77 -2.82 -23.22 0.35
CA ALA A 77 -2.21 -22.35 -0.64
C ALA A 77 -3.29 -21.60 -1.42
N TYR A 78 -2.97 -20.40 -1.90
CA TYR A 78 -3.92 -19.55 -2.64
C TYR A 78 -4.17 -20.09 -4.06
N THR A 79 -3.09 -20.31 -4.82
CA THR A 79 -3.13 -20.97 -6.12
C THR A 79 -2.86 -22.46 -5.93
N LYS A 80 -3.79 -23.32 -6.37
CA LYS A 80 -3.70 -24.78 -6.26
C LYS A 80 -4.57 -25.45 -7.32
N VAL A 81 -4.07 -26.51 -7.95
CA VAL A 81 -4.89 -27.39 -8.80
C VAL A 81 -5.38 -28.54 -7.94
N VAL A 82 -6.69 -28.67 -7.75
CA VAL A 82 -7.28 -29.76 -6.94
C VAL A 82 -7.83 -30.83 -7.88
N THR A 83 -7.38 -32.06 -7.70
CA THR A 83 -7.72 -33.21 -8.56
C THR A 83 -8.11 -34.41 -7.71
N VAL A 84 -9.26 -35.00 -7.98
CA VAL A 84 -9.67 -36.28 -7.38
C VAL A 84 -9.10 -37.41 -8.22
N ILE A 85 -8.30 -38.28 -7.61
CA ILE A 85 -7.72 -39.48 -8.24
C ILE A 85 -8.48 -40.69 -7.73
N TYR A 86 -8.77 -41.67 -8.58
CA TYR A 86 -9.63 -42.81 -8.23
C TYR A 86 -9.12 -44.17 -8.72
N SER A 87 -9.57 -45.26 -8.08
CA SER A 87 -9.35 -46.64 -8.55
C SER A 87 -10.48 -47.13 -9.44
N ASN A 88 -10.29 -48.21 -10.20
CA ASN A 88 -11.42 -48.96 -10.78
C ASN A 88 -12.15 -49.79 -9.70
N ALA A 89 -13.29 -50.42 -10.04
CA ALA A 89 -14.00 -51.29 -9.10
C ALA A 89 -13.21 -52.53 -8.62
N ALA A 90 -12.21 -53.00 -9.38
CA ALA A 90 -11.25 -54.02 -8.95
C ALA A 90 -10.16 -53.49 -8.00
N ASN A 91 -10.26 -52.22 -7.57
CA ASN A 91 -9.30 -51.47 -6.76
C ASN A 91 -7.91 -51.26 -7.38
N SER A 92 -7.77 -51.44 -8.69
CA SER A 92 -6.55 -51.07 -9.42
C SER A 92 -6.52 -49.56 -9.67
N TRP A 93 -5.36 -48.95 -9.52
CA TRP A 93 -5.13 -47.52 -9.79
C TRP A 93 -4.31 -47.41 -11.08
N VAL A 94 -4.91 -46.93 -12.17
CA VAL A 94 -4.23 -46.78 -13.46
C VAL A 94 -4.11 -45.31 -13.88
N SER A 95 -3.10 -45.00 -14.70
CA SER A 95 -2.85 -43.63 -15.17
C SER A 95 -4.06 -43.09 -15.94
N GLY A 96 -4.36 -41.80 -15.74
CA GLY A 96 -5.54 -41.13 -16.33
C GLY A 96 -6.82 -41.19 -15.50
N GLN A 97 -6.88 -41.95 -14.41
CA GLN A 97 -8.05 -41.99 -13.51
C GLN A 97 -8.14 -40.75 -12.60
N SER A 98 -8.55 -39.61 -13.19
CA SER A 98 -8.62 -38.32 -12.49
C SER A 98 -9.82 -37.46 -12.90
N VAL A 99 -10.38 -36.69 -11.96
CA VAL A 99 -11.37 -35.62 -12.21
C VAL A 99 -10.88 -34.33 -11.57
N SER A 100 -10.82 -33.22 -12.32
CA SER A 100 -10.51 -31.90 -11.76
C SER A 100 -11.66 -31.37 -10.90
N ALA A 101 -11.34 -30.78 -9.76
CA ALA A 101 -12.30 -30.11 -8.90
C ALA A 101 -12.28 -28.59 -9.11
N SER A 102 -13.43 -27.95 -8.96
CA SER A 102 -13.61 -26.50 -8.99
C SER A 102 -13.85 -25.96 -7.57
N TYR A 103 -13.31 -24.78 -7.28
CA TYR A 103 -13.61 -24.05 -6.04
C TYR A 103 -15.09 -23.64 -6.00
N SER A 104 -15.74 -23.81 -4.84
CA SER A 104 -17.14 -23.44 -4.63
C SER A 104 -17.31 -22.27 -3.66
N SER A 105 -16.73 -22.34 -2.45
CA SER A 105 -16.89 -21.30 -1.42
C SER A 105 -15.90 -21.45 -0.26
N SER A 106 -15.41 -20.36 0.31
CA SER A 106 -14.74 -20.37 1.63
C SER A 106 -15.74 -20.57 2.76
N ILE A 107 -15.34 -21.26 3.83
CA ILE A 107 -16.18 -21.43 5.03
C ILE A 107 -15.85 -20.32 6.02
N SER A 108 -16.84 -19.51 6.40
CA SER A 108 -16.63 -18.39 7.34
C SER A 108 -16.14 -18.89 8.71
N GLY A 109 -15.19 -18.17 9.31
CA GLY A 109 -14.57 -18.54 10.59
C GLY A 109 -13.66 -19.77 10.55
N SER A 110 -13.36 -20.32 9.36
CA SER A 110 -12.65 -21.59 9.19
C SER A 110 -11.48 -21.48 8.22
N ASN A 111 -10.45 -22.33 8.41
CA ASN A 111 -9.34 -22.49 7.45
C ASN A 111 -9.62 -23.56 6.39
N TYR A 112 -10.89 -23.87 6.12
CA TYR A 112 -11.32 -24.80 5.08
C TYR A 112 -12.06 -24.08 3.94
N GLU A 113 -11.79 -24.51 2.72
CA GLU A 113 -12.55 -24.17 1.51
C GLU A 113 -13.46 -25.34 1.13
N THR A 114 -14.54 -25.04 0.43
CA THR A 114 -15.41 -26.05 -0.17
C THR A 114 -15.17 -26.10 -1.68
N TRP A 115 -14.99 -27.31 -2.20
CA TRP A 115 -14.73 -27.63 -3.60
C TRP A 115 -15.78 -28.62 -4.11
N THR A 116 -16.00 -28.63 -5.42
CA THR A 116 -16.99 -29.46 -6.12
C THR A 116 -16.35 -30.07 -7.36
N PHE A 117 -16.56 -31.36 -7.57
CA PHE A 117 -16.11 -32.07 -8.76
C PHE A 117 -17.25 -32.85 -9.38
N SER A 118 -17.27 -32.93 -10.72
CA SER A 118 -18.22 -33.70 -11.51
C SER A 118 -17.48 -34.31 -12.69
N GLY A 119 -17.61 -35.62 -12.91
CA GLY A 119 -16.95 -36.30 -14.03
C GLY A 119 -17.62 -37.64 -14.35
N THR A 120 -17.57 -38.01 -15.63
CA THR A 120 -18.02 -39.34 -16.08
C THR A 120 -16.93 -40.36 -15.78
N ILE A 121 -17.29 -41.48 -15.17
CA ILE A 121 -16.39 -42.61 -14.87
C ILE A 121 -16.68 -43.79 -15.82
N GLY A 122 -15.68 -44.67 -16.00
CA GLY A 122 -15.82 -45.85 -16.84
C GLY A 122 -16.91 -46.81 -16.34
N SER A 123 -17.45 -47.62 -17.25
CA SER A 123 -18.64 -48.47 -17.05
C SER A 123 -18.54 -49.53 -15.93
N GLY A 124 -17.35 -49.78 -15.38
CA GLY A 124 -17.16 -50.63 -14.21
C GLY A 124 -17.33 -49.94 -12.85
N GLY A 125 -17.40 -48.60 -12.79
CA GLY A 125 -17.41 -47.84 -11.55
C GLY A 125 -16.03 -47.72 -10.87
N ILE A 126 -16.00 -47.08 -9.70
CA ILE A 126 -14.79 -46.87 -8.88
C ILE A 126 -14.99 -47.41 -7.45
N LYS A 127 -13.90 -47.84 -6.79
CA LYS A 127 -13.97 -48.37 -5.42
C LYS A 127 -13.51 -47.37 -4.36
N GLN A 128 -12.43 -46.65 -4.64
CA GLN A 128 -11.81 -45.69 -3.73
C GLN A 128 -11.35 -44.43 -4.48
N PHE A 129 -11.22 -43.31 -3.76
CA PHE A 129 -10.57 -42.11 -4.27
C PHE A 129 -9.71 -41.40 -3.21
N TYR A 130 -8.80 -40.55 -3.65
CA TYR A 130 -8.08 -39.58 -2.81
C TYR A 130 -8.01 -38.23 -3.51
N ILE A 131 -7.69 -37.18 -2.77
CA ILE A 131 -7.56 -35.82 -3.32
C ILE A 131 -6.07 -35.48 -3.42
N ARG A 132 -5.59 -35.17 -4.63
CA ARG A 132 -4.30 -34.51 -4.87
C ARG A 132 -4.52 -33.02 -4.99
N TYR A 133 -3.60 -32.23 -4.44
CA TYR A 133 -3.53 -30.79 -4.72
C TYR A 133 -2.09 -30.37 -5.00
N ASP A 134 -1.90 -29.75 -6.16
CA ASP A 134 -0.60 -29.33 -6.66
C ASP A 134 -0.39 -27.83 -6.37
N VAL A 135 0.70 -27.53 -5.65
CA VAL A 135 1.04 -26.19 -5.15
C VAL A 135 2.49 -25.90 -5.47
N SER A 136 2.74 -24.93 -6.35
CA SER A 136 4.09 -24.46 -6.72
C SER A 136 5.08 -25.58 -7.08
N GLY A 137 4.61 -26.62 -7.79
CA GLY A 137 5.39 -27.80 -8.18
C GLY A 137 5.42 -28.95 -7.16
N THR A 138 4.96 -28.72 -5.92
CA THR A 138 4.82 -29.77 -4.90
C THR A 138 3.40 -30.34 -4.92
N SER A 139 3.27 -31.64 -5.21
CA SER A 139 2.02 -32.38 -5.01
C SER A 139 1.87 -32.81 -3.55
N TYR A 140 0.73 -32.49 -2.94
CA TYR A 140 0.33 -32.99 -1.63
C TYR A 140 -0.97 -33.81 -1.75
N TYR A 141 -1.25 -34.62 -0.73
CA TYR A 141 -2.30 -35.64 -0.79
C TYR A 141 -3.17 -35.66 0.48
N ASP A 142 -4.48 -35.80 0.29
CA ASP A 142 -5.44 -36.17 1.33
C ASP A 142 -6.04 -37.54 1.01
N ASN A 143 -5.70 -38.49 1.88
CA ASN A 143 -6.22 -39.84 1.95
C ASN A 143 -6.86 -40.09 3.32
N ASN A 144 -7.72 -39.17 3.80
CA ASN A 144 -8.49 -39.30 5.04
C ASN A 144 -7.65 -39.70 6.28
N GLY A 145 -6.37 -39.30 6.31
CA GLY A 145 -5.41 -39.74 7.32
C GLY A 145 -5.04 -41.22 7.22
N THR A 146 -4.40 -41.63 6.12
CA THR A 146 -3.85 -42.97 5.79
C THR A 146 -4.79 -44.01 5.15
N LYS A 147 -6.03 -43.68 4.80
CA LYS A 147 -6.96 -44.56 4.06
C LYS A 147 -7.74 -43.81 2.99
N ASN A 148 -7.60 -44.19 1.73
CA ASN A 148 -8.40 -43.62 0.63
C ASN A 148 -9.90 -43.65 0.95
N TYR A 149 -10.65 -42.67 0.47
CA TYR A 149 -12.09 -42.59 0.67
C TYR A 149 -12.80 -43.75 -0.07
N ASP A 150 -13.33 -44.71 0.70
CA ASP A 150 -14.19 -45.77 0.19
C ASP A 150 -15.49 -45.20 -0.37
N VAL A 151 -15.98 -45.81 -1.46
CA VAL A 151 -17.31 -45.54 -2.01
C VAL A 151 -18.20 -46.76 -1.81
N GLY A 152 -19.33 -46.55 -1.13
CA GLY A 152 -20.24 -47.62 -0.76
C GLY A 152 -20.92 -48.25 -1.96
N THR A 153 -21.17 -49.56 -1.89
CA THR A 153 -22.07 -50.27 -2.81
C THR A 153 -23.45 -49.61 -2.78
N ALA A 154 -23.91 -49.13 -3.93
CA ALA A 154 -25.15 -48.38 -4.03
C ALA A 154 -26.39 -49.28 -3.83
N THR A 155 -27.17 -49.02 -2.78
CA THR A 155 -28.52 -49.56 -2.66
C THR A 155 -29.43 -48.85 -3.67
N THR A 156 -29.99 -49.59 -4.63
CA THR A 156 -30.90 -49.04 -5.63
C THR A 156 -32.26 -48.66 -5.03
N THR A 157 -32.55 -47.37 -4.96
CA THR A 157 -33.91 -46.84 -4.73
C THR A 157 -34.44 -46.19 -6.01
N THR A 158 -35.31 -46.91 -6.72
CA THR A 158 -36.02 -46.41 -7.91
C THR A 158 -37.27 -45.64 -7.51
N SER A 159 -37.32 -44.36 -7.84
CA SER A 159 -38.55 -43.54 -7.86
C SER A 159 -38.70 -42.92 -9.25
N ALA A 160 -39.90 -43.01 -9.83
CA ALA A 160 -40.11 -42.72 -11.25
C ALA A 160 -40.03 -41.22 -11.60
N ALA A 161 -39.62 -40.93 -12.83
CA ALA A 161 -39.75 -39.60 -13.41
C ALA A 161 -41.21 -39.33 -13.82
N SER A 162 -41.66 -38.09 -13.64
CA SER A 162 -42.87 -37.57 -14.30
C SER A 162 -42.44 -36.55 -15.35
N SER A 163 -43.05 -36.59 -16.52
CA SER A 163 -42.58 -35.91 -17.73
C SER A 163 -43.51 -34.80 -18.18
N THR A 164 -42.96 -33.63 -18.53
CA THR A 164 -43.64 -32.69 -19.43
C THR A 164 -42.68 -31.94 -20.36
N THR A 165 -42.65 -32.40 -21.61
CA THR A 165 -42.63 -31.60 -22.85
C THR A 165 -43.66 -30.46 -22.79
N THR A 166 -43.63 -29.34 -23.55
CA THR A 166 -42.87 -28.85 -24.74
C THR A 166 -43.02 -27.30 -24.79
N SER A 167 -42.49 -26.48 -25.71
CA SER A 167 -41.63 -26.58 -26.92
C SER A 167 -40.99 -25.19 -27.20
N GLN A 168 -40.14 -25.08 -28.22
CA GLN A 168 -39.92 -23.80 -28.91
C GLN A 168 -41.11 -23.45 -29.83
N ALA A 169 -41.27 -22.16 -30.14
CA ALA A 169 -42.00 -21.67 -31.31
C ALA A 169 -41.32 -20.39 -31.83
N THR A 170 -41.28 -20.22 -33.15
CA THR A 170 -40.65 -19.07 -33.82
C THR A 170 -41.72 -18.31 -34.61
N SER A 171 -41.70 -16.98 -34.60
CA SER A 171 -42.54 -16.16 -35.50
C SER A 171 -41.86 -14.83 -35.84
N THR A 172 -42.19 -14.31 -37.02
CA THR A 172 -41.45 -13.24 -37.71
C THR A 172 -42.18 -11.90 -37.72
N SER A 173 -41.39 -10.82 -37.75
CA SER A 173 -41.60 -9.56 -38.49
C SER A 173 -43.01 -8.98 -38.67
N ALA A 174 -43.19 -7.74 -38.19
CA ALA A 174 -44.16 -6.80 -38.74
C ALA A 174 -43.51 -5.41 -38.89
N VAL A 175 -43.84 -4.69 -39.97
CA VAL A 175 -43.39 -3.32 -40.25
C VAL A 175 -44.61 -2.40 -40.20
N VAL A 176 -44.48 -1.25 -39.52
CA VAL A 176 -45.46 -0.15 -39.58
C VAL A 176 -44.73 1.17 -39.74
N THR A 177 -45.28 2.07 -40.56
CA THR A 177 -44.62 3.26 -41.10
C THR A 177 -44.96 4.55 -40.35
N THR A 178 -43.97 5.44 -40.25
CA THR A 178 -44.05 6.92 -40.27
C THR A 178 -45.24 7.64 -39.62
N SER A 179 -44.94 8.49 -38.64
CA SER A 179 -45.63 9.78 -38.45
C SER A 179 -44.64 10.80 -37.89
N ALA A 180 -44.84 12.08 -38.18
CA ALA A 180 -43.80 13.12 -38.06
C ALA A 180 -44.17 14.26 -37.10
N VAL A 181 -43.15 14.81 -36.46
CA VAL A 181 -43.02 16.18 -35.92
C VAL A 181 -44.18 16.74 -35.08
N THR A 182 -43.89 16.94 -33.78
CA THR A 182 -44.17 18.23 -33.14
C THR A 182 -42.98 18.67 -32.31
N THR A 183 -42.24 19.70 -32.76
CA THR A 183 -41.09 20.26 -32.04
C THR A 183 -41.53 21.19 -30.90
N LYS A 184 -40.90 21.05 -29.72
CA LYS A 184 -40.75 22.15 -28.77
C LYS A 184 -39.26 22.45 -28.57
N THR A 185 -38.84 23.60 -29.04
CA THR A 185 -37.45 24.09 -28.97
C THR A 185 -37.12 24.60 -27.58
N SER A 186 -36.16 23.96 -26.91
CA SER A 186 -35.33 24.60 -25.88
C SER A 186 -34.04 25.09 -26.52
N ALA A 187 -33.60 26.30 -26.21
CA ALA A 187 -32.55 26.99 -26.97
C ALA A 187 -31.19 26.28 -26.88
N ALA A 188 -30.55 26.10 -28.03
CA ALA A 188 -29.15 25.70 -28.10
C ALA A 188 -28.27 26.89 -27.70
N VAL A 189 -27.43 26.72 -26.67
CA VAL A 189 -26.42 27.72 -26.29
C VAL A 189 -25.25 27.61 -27.27
N SER A 190 -25.27 28.44 -28.31
CA SER A 190 -24.20 28.53 -29.30
C SER A 190 -22.99 29.27 -28.74
N SER A 191 -22.11 28.56 -28.01
CA SER A 191 -20.80 29.07 -27.59
C SER A 191 -19.72 28.78 -28.65
N THR A 192 -19.96 29.21 -29.89
CA THR A 192 -18.93 29.24 -30.94
C THR A 192 -17.96 30.38 -30.65
N SER A 193 -16.99 30.15 -29.77
CA SER A 193 -15.76 30.96 -29.73
C SER A 193 -15.06 30.78 -31.08
N SER A 194 -15.14 31.81 -31.93
CA SER A 194 -14.56 31.81 -33.27
C SER A 194 -13.03 31.80 -33.20
N VAL A 195 -12.45 30.60 -33.16
CA VAL A 195 -11.00 30.41 -33.32
C VAL A 195 -10.61 30.92 -34.72
N SER A 196 -9.54 31.71 -34.78
CA SER A 196 -9.04 32.26 -36.03
C SER A 196 -8.70 31.15 -37.02
N THR A 197 -9.35 31.18 -38.19
CA THR A 197 -9.06 30.30 -39.34
C THR A 197 -7.92 30.83 -40.21
N SER A 198 -7.09 31.74 -39.68
CA SER A 198 -5.87 32.21 -40.35
C SER A 198 -4.95 31.04 -40.68
N TYR A 199 -4.70 30.84 -41.97
CA TYR A 199 -3.63 30.00 -42.49
C TYR A 199 -2.29 30.41 -41.85
N VAL A 200 -1.64 29.48 -41.15
CA VAL A 200 -0.31 29.67 -40.55
C VAL A 200 0.74 29.21 -41.56
N PRO A 201 1.40 30.11 -42.33
CA PRO A 201 2.42 29.70 -43.28
C PRO A 201 3.59 29.00 -42.60
N THR A 202 4.29 28.14 -43.35
CA THR A 202 5.65 27.74 -42.98
C THR A 202 6.58 28.93 -43.26
N PRO A 203 7.45 29.35 -42.32
CA PRO A 203 8.30 30.52 -42.49
C PRO A 203 9.32 30.33 -43.62
N SER A 204 9.54 31.37 -44.43
CA SER A 204 10.57 31.37 -45.48
C SER A 204 11.96 31.74 -44.97
N ASN A 205 12.04 32.40 -43.81
CA ASN A 205 13.28 32.78 -43.12
C ASN A 205 13.09 32.50 -41.62
N ILE A 206 14.08 31.89 -40.98
CA ILE A 206 14.10 31.64 -39.53
C ILE A 206 15.23 32.51 -38.95
N PRO A 207 14.99 33.32 -37.89
CA PRO A 207 16.04 34.17 -37.33
C PRO A 207 17.15 33.36 -36.64
N ALA A 208 18.34 33.95 -36.54
CA ALA A 208 19.50 33.33 -35.92
C ALA A 208 19.31 33.04 -34.43
N GLU A 209 20.10 32.10 -33.91
CA GLU A 209 20.16 31.77 -32.49
C GLU A 209 20.64 32.95 -31.63
N LEU A 210 20.13 33.06 -30.40
CA LEU A 210 20.68 33.98 -29.40
C LEU A 210 22.16 33.69 -29.09
N THR A 211 23.00 34.72 -29.03
CA THR A 211 24.44 34.58 -28.74
C THR A 211 24.92 35.46 -27.57
N PRO A 212 25.89 35.01 -26.76
CA PRO A 212 26.19 33.62 -26.38
C PRO A 212 25.38 33.21 -25.13
N CYS A 213 25.02 31.93 -25.00
CA CYS A 213 24.33 31.33 -23.84
C CYS A 213 22.99 31.96 -23.36
N ASN A 214 22.51 33.06 -23.94
CA ASN A 214 21.24 33.71 -23.58
C ASN A 214 20.03 32.80 -23.86
N THR A 215 18.95 32.97 -23.09
CA THR A 215 17.65 32.28 -23.29
C THR A 215 16.52 33.30 -23.39
N TRP A 216 15.34 32.88 -23.82
CA TRP A 216 14.15 33.73 -23.88
C TRP A 216 13.47 33.97 -22.51
N ASN A 217 14.02 33.42 -21.42
CA ASN A 217 13.47 33.52 -20.06
C ASN A 217 13.17 34.98 -19.65
N GLY A 218 12.02 35.19 -19.01
CA GLY A 218 11.57 36.51 -18.54
C GLY A 218 10.90 37.38 -19.60
N GLN A 219 10.89 36.99 -20.90
CA GLN A 219 10.11 37.68 -21.94
C GLN A 219 8.63 37.24 -21.97
N ASP A 220 8.25 36.33 -21.08
CA ASP A 220 7.01 35.57 -21.11
C ASP A 220 6.18 35.73 -19.81
N SER A 221 6.67 36.53 -18.86
CA SER A 221 6.09 36.68 -17.52
C SER A 221 4.86 37.59 -17.47
N CYS A 222 3.95 37.32 -16.52
CA CYS A 222 2.81 38.20 -16.23
C CYS A 222 3.25 39.60 -15.78
N ASN A 223 2.62 40.64 -16.31
CA ASN A 223 2.79 42.01 -15.83
C ASN A 223 1.69 42.37 -14.81
N GLY A 224 2.08 42.57 -13.55
CA GLY A 224 1.16 42.97 -12.48
C GLY A 224 0.02 41.96 -12.27
N SER A 225 -1.22 42.43 -12.42
CA SER A 225 -2.45 41.63 -12.29
C SER A 225 -2.87 40.87 -13.56
N GLN A 226 -2.08 40.91 -14.64
CA GLN A 226 -2.32 40.10 -15.84
C GLN A 226 -2.39 38.61 -15.49
N THR A 227 -3.43 37.90 -15.95
CA THR A 227 -3.60 36.44 -15.80
C THR A 227 -3.32 35.67 -17.09
N ASP A 228 -3.48 36.33 -18.23
CA ASP A 228 -3.59 35.71 -19.55
C ASP A 228 -2.44 36.11 -20.48
N TYR A 229 -2.08 35.21 -21.40
CA TYR A 229 -1.31 35.58 -22.58
C TYR A 229 -2.15 36.38 -23.59
N PRO A 230 -1.58 37.42 -24.25
CA PRO A 230 -2.22 38.08 -25.38
C PRO A 230 -2.63 37.09 -26.48
N ALA A 231 -3.76 37.33 -27.15
CA ALA A 231 -4.33 36.39 -28.12
C ALA A 231 -3.37 36.02 -29.28
N SER A 232 -2.46 36.91 -29.68
CA SER A 232 -1.41 36.67 -30.70
C SER A 232 -0.34 35.65 -30.27
N TRP A 233 -0.41 35.11 -29.06
CA TRP A 233 0.36 33.93 -28.68
C TRP A 233 -0.15 32.64 -29.34
N ASP A 234 -1.42 32.60 -29.74
CA ASP A 234 -1.99 31.45 -30.47
C ASP A 234 -1.37 31.28 -31.87
N ASP A 235 -0.74 32.32 -32.42
CA ASP A 235 0.02 32.29 -33.67
C ASP A 235 1.31 31.43 -33.58
N ARG A 236 1.73 31.06 -32.35
CA ARG A 236 2.93 30.23 -32.12
C ARG A 236 2.69 28.72 -32.08
N LYS A 237 1.45 28.26 -32.26
CA LYS A 237 1.08 26.83 -32.31
C LYS A 237 1.54 26.17 -33.63
N TRP A 238 1.31 24.85 -33.75
CA TRP A 238 1.79 23.97 -34.83
C TRP A 238 3.32 23.75 -34.83
N GLN A 239 3.93 23.69 -33.64
CA GLN A 239 5.38 23.52 -33.47
C GLN A 239 5.89 22.10 -33.81
N THR A 240 4.99 21.12 -33.95
CA THR A 240 5.33 19.71 -34.24
C THR A 240 6.17 19.56 -35.52
N PRO A 241 7.32 18.84 -35.48
CA PRO A 241 8.12 18.54 -36.67
C PRO A 241 7.32 17.89 -37.82
N ILE A 242 7.76 18.11 -39.06
CA ILE A 242 7.06 17.61 -40.26
C ILE A 242 7.31 16.11 -40.42
N ARG A 243 6.27 15.32 -40.70
CA ARG A 243 6.37 13.87 -40.92
C ARG A 243 7.45 13.53 -41.94
N GLY A 244 8.35 12.61 -41.57
CA GLY A 244 9.47 12.18 -42.41
C GLY A 244 10.73 13.04 -42.32
N THR A 245 10.73 14.12 -41.53
CA THR A 245 11.98 14.82 -41.15
C THR A 245 12.69 14.10 -40.00
N GLU A 246 14.00 14.29 -39.87
CA GLU A 246 14.83 13.69 -38.81
C GLU A 246 14.34 14.03 -37.39
N ALA A 247 13.77 15.23 -37.20
CA ALA A 247 13.21 15.66 -35.92
C ALA A 247 11.83 15.06 -35.60
N TRP A 248 11.20 14.32 -36.52
CA TRP A 248 9.86 13.74 -36.33
C TRP A 248 9.93 12.31 -35.78
N SER A 249 9.09 12.01 -34.79
CA SER A 249 8.90 10.68 -34.23
C SER A 249 7.51 10.13 -34.57
N SER A 250 7.37 8.81 -34.67
CA SER A 250 6.10 8.15 -35.02
C SER A 250 4.92 8.50 -34.10
N GLY A 251 5.19 8.75 -32.81
CA GLY A 251 4.18 9.21 -31.85
C GLY A 251 3.64 10.63 -32.09
N PHE A 252 4.33 11.43 -32.92
CA PHE A 252 3.90 12.77 -33.30
C PHE A 252 2.78 12.77 -34.36
N GLN A 253 2.47 11.62 -34.95
CA GLN A 253 1.41 11.47 -35.97
C GLN A 253 1.50 12.59 -37.04
N ASP A 254 0.37 13.23 -37.37
CA ASP A 254 0.32 14.51 -38.09
C ASP A 254 -0.08 15.69 -37.20
N TYR A 255 0.37 15.71 -35.92
CA TYR A 255 0.14 16.84 -34.99
C TYR A 255 0.75 18.18 -35.44
N ARG A 256 1.36 18.23 -36.63
CA ARG A 256 1.74 19.47 -37.31
C ARG A 256 0.56 20.08 -38.07
N GLU A 257 -0.26 19.28 -38.75
CA GLU A 257 -1.33 19.77 -39.64
C GLU A 257 -2.74 19.58 -39.05
N LEU A 258 -2.88 18.66 -38.09
CA LEU A 258 -4.14 18.33 -37.40
C LEU A 258 -3.97 18.32 -35.89
N THR A 259 -4.93 18.87 -35.15
CA THR A 259 -5.08 18.67 -33.70
C THR A 259 -6.52 18.28 -33.39
N GLY A 260 -6.75 17.56 -32.28
CA GLY A 260 -8.12 17.24 -31.89
C GLY A 260 -8.23 16.21 -30.78
N TYR A 261 -9.47 15.91 -30.41
CA TYR A 261 -9.82 14.95 -29.36
C TYR A 261 -11.18 14.30 -29.60
N VAL A 262 -11.38 13.17 -28.93
CA VAL A 262 -12.67 12.48 -28.83
C VAL A 262 -13.43 13.00 -27.62
N ASP A 263 -14.70 13.34 -27.80
CA ASP A 263 -15.65 13.71 -26.76
C ASP A 263 -16.79 12.69 -26.68
N ILE A 264 -17.32 12.46 -25.48
CA ILE A 264 -18.31 11.43 -25.18
C ILE A 264 -19.43 12.05 -24.32
N VAL A 265 -20.66 12.01 -24.83
CA VAL A 265 -21.86 12.47 -24.11
C VAL A 265 -22.90 11.35 -24.05
N TYR A 266 -23.20 10.87 -22.85
CA TYR A 266 -24.16 9.80 -22.60
C TYR A 266 -25.61 10.30 -22.57
N ASN A 267 -26.55 9.42 -22.91
CA ASN A 267 -27.95 9.60 -22.52
C ASN A 267 -28.12 9.42 -21.00
N SER A 268 -29.25 9.87 -20.44
CA SER A 268 -29.50 9.82 -18.99
C SER A 268 -29.54 8.40 -18.41
N ALA A 269 -29.93 7.41 -19.21
CA ALA A 269 -29.90 5.99 -18.84
C ALA A 269 -28.49 5.37 -18.90
N ARG A 270 -27.50 6.05 -19.50
CA ARG A 270 -26.17 5.52 -19.82
C ARG A 270 -26.21 4.21 -20.62
N THR A 271 -27.18 4.11 -21.54
CA THR A 271 -27.36 3.00 -22.51
C THR A 271 -26.98 3.40 -23.95
N SER A 272 -26.71 4.67 -24.19
CA SER A 272 -26.10 5.15 -25.43
C SER A 272 -25.20 6.36 -25.18
N ALA A 273 -24.24 6.58 -26.08
CA ALA A 273 -23.35 7.73 -26.07
C ALA A 273 -23.25 8.31 -27.49
N THR A 274 -23.28 9.64 -27.60
CA THR A 274 -22.83 10.36 -28.79
C THR A 274 -21.33 10.60 -28.64
N VAL A 275 -20.56 10.02 -29.54
CA VAL A 275 -19.11 10.20 -29.68
C VAL A 275 -18.87 11.25 -30.74
N THR A 276 -18.10 12.30 -30.44
CA THR A 276 -17.82 13.41 -31.35
C THR A 276 -16.32 13.66 -31.42
N VAL A 277 -15.75 13.75 -32.63
CA VAL A 277 -14.37 14.19 -32.84
C VAL A 277 -14.34 15.71 -32.99
N LYS A 278 -13.77 16.39 -32.00
CA LYS A 278 -13.51 17.83 -32.03
C LYS A 278 -12.08 18.04 -32.52
N ALA A 279 -11.90 18.38 -33.78
CA ALA A 279 -10.59 18.50 -34.44
C ALA A 279 -10.49 19.74 -35.34
N ASN A 280 -9.27 20.25 -35.48
CA ASN A 280 -8.92 21.46 -36.23
C ASN A 280 -7.85 21.13 -37.29
N SER A 281 -7.94 21.79 -38.46
CA SER A 281 -6.87 21.81 -39.47
C SER A 281 -6.06 23.11 -39.38
N ARG A 282 -4.74 23.00 -39.48
CA ARG A 282 -3.78 24.12 -39.60
C ARG A 282 -4.04 25.03 -40.81
N THR A 283 -4.58 24.45 -41.88
CA THR A 283 -4.82 25.11 -43.17
C THR A 283 -6.31 25.32 -43.45
N GLY A 284 -7.18 24.99 -42.50
CA GLY A 284 -8.63 25.13 -42.63
C GLY A 284 -9.29 24.17 -43.64
N VAL A 285 -8.57 23.16 -44.14
CA VAL A 285 -9.14 22.19 -45.10
C VAL A 285 -10.17 21.27 -44.45
N ALA A 286 -11.07 20.74 -45.28
CA ALA A 286 -12.12 19.82 -44.85
C ALA A 286 -11.55 18.55 -44.19
N LEU A 287 -12.24 18.10 -43.14
CA LEU A 287 -11.91 16.89 -42.38
C LEU A 287 -12.93 15.78 -42.67
N THR A 288 -12.45 14.55 -42.59
CA THR A 288 -13.25 13.33 -42.68
C THR A 288 -12.92 12.41 -41.50
N TYR A 289 -13.88 11.61 -41.07
CA TYR A 289 -13.84 10.86 -39.83
C TYR A 289 -14.21 9.40 -40.07
N SER A 290 -13.45 8.49 -39.47
CA SER A 290 -13.75 7.05 -39.42
C SER A 290 -14.07 6.66 -37.97
N PHE A 291 -15.17 5.93 -37.81
CA PHE A 291 -15.66 5.41 -36.54
C PHE A 291 -15.74 3.89 -36.60
N ASN A 292 -15.22 3.23 -35.56
CA ASN A 292 -15.08 1.79 -35.44
C ASN A 292 -14.43 1.10 -36.66
N GLY A 293 -13.46 1.76 -37.31
CA GLY A 293 -12.80 1.27 -38.52
C GLY A 293 -13.65 1.32 -39.80
N GLY A 294 -14.82 1.98 -39.77
CA GLY A 294 -15.65 2.22 -40.95
C GLY A 294 -15.01 3.15 -41.99
N ALA A 295 -15.67 3.31 -43.13
CA ALA A 295 -15.23 4.26 -44.15
C ALA A 295 -15.21 5.71 -43.62
N PHE A 296 -14.27 6.52 -44.13
CA PHE A 296 -14.18 7.94 -43.80
C PHE A 296 -15.36 8.72 -44.40
N GLY A 297 -16.07 9.49 -43.57
CA GLY A 297 -17.20 10.34 -43.96
C GLY A 297 -17.12 11.75 -43.36
N SER A 298 -18.04 12.63 -43.74
CA SER A 298 -18.07 14.03 -43.29
C SER A 298 -18.70 14.25 -41.91
N SER A 299 -19.40 13.25 -41.33
CA SER A 299 -19.95 13.37 -39.98
C SER A 299 -18.82 13.33 -38.95
N SER A 300 -18.69 14.38 -38.14
CA SER A 300 -17.76 14.42 -37.01
C SER A 300 -18.27 13.68 -35.77
N SER A 301 -19.44 13.04 -35.83
CA SER A 301 -20.01 12.29 -34.72
C SER A 301 -20.70 10.98 -35.13
N ALA A 302 -20.82 10.07 -34.15
CA ALA A 302 -21.52 8.80 -34.25
C ALA A 302 -22.20 8.46 -32.91
N THR A 303 -23.36 7.79 -32.94
CA THR A 303 -24.02 7.28 -31.74
C THR A 303 -23.69 5.80 -31.53
N VAL A 304 -23.21 5.46 -30.34
CA VAL A 304 -22.91 4.09 -29.92
C VAL A 304 -23.92 3.69 -28.84
N THR A 305 -24.39 2.44 -28.86
CA THR A 305 -25.33 1.90 -27.87
C THR A 305 -24.67 0.80 -27.03
N SER A 306 -25.26 0.47 -25.89
CA SER A 306 -24.82 -0.62 -24.99
C SER A 306 -24.97 -2.04 -25.55
N SER A 307 -25.14 -2.17 -26.88
CA SER A 307 -24.96 -3.42 -27.63
C SER A 307 -23.54 -3.59 -28.17
N PHE A 308 -22.77 -2.50 -28.30
CA PHE A 308 -21.36 -2.53 -28.63
C PHE A 308 -20.53 -2.70 -27.35
N THR A 309 -19.52 -3.58 -27.39
CA THR A 309 -18.56 -3.74 -26.30
C THR A 309 -17.12 -3.89 -26.83
N GLY A 310 -16.14 -3.29 -26.15
CA GLY A 310 -14.73 -3.40 -26.52
C GLY A 310 -14.12 -2.11 -27.08
N PRO A 311 -12.95 -2.19 -27.75
CA PRO A 311 -12.22 -1.01 -28.23
C PRO A 311 -12.90 -0.41 -29.47
N TYR A 312 -13.45 0.79 -29.32
CA TYR A 312 -14.05 1.57 -30.41
C TYR A 312 -12.96 2.45 -31.04
N ALA A 313 -12.45 2.03 -32.20
CA ALA A 313 -11.40 2.74 -32.93
C ALA A 313 -11.93 4.03 -33.58
N ILE A 314 -11.15 5.12 -33.54
CA ILE A 314 -11.55 6.42 -34.13
C ILE A 314 -10.33 7.06 -34.80
N SER A 315 -10.53 7.61 -35.99
CA SER A 315 -9.50 8.43 -36.66
C SER A 315 -10.11 9.58 -37.46
N VAL A 316 -9.34 10.65 -37.62
CA VAL A 316 -9.66 11.81 -38.46
C VAL A 316 -8.58 11.99 -39.52
N LYS A 317 -8.98 12.40 -40.73
CA LYS A 317 -8.10 12.62 -41.87
C LYS A 317 -8.50 13.90 -42.61
N ASP A 318 -7.51 14.69 -43.03
CA ASP A 318 -7.71 15.88 -43.87
C ASP A 318 -7.76 15.55 -45.37
N ALA A 319 -8.11 16.55 -46.18
CA ALA A 319 -8.15 16.43 -47.63
C ALA A 319 -6.79 16.18 -48.31
N ASN A 320 -5.66 16.51 -47.65
CA ASN A 320 -4.32 16.43 -48.21
C ASN A 320 -3.63 15.07 -47.95
N GLY A 321 -4.05 14.36 -46.90
CA GLY A 321 -3.47 13.07 -46.51
C GLY A 321 -3.14 12.94 -45.02
N ALA A 322 -3.04 14.05 -44.29
CA ALA A 322 -2.70 14.07 -42.87
C ALA A 322 -3.78 13.39 -42.02
N SER A 323 -3.38 12.71 -40.95
CA SER A 323 -4.27 11.89 -40.13
C SER A 323 -3.88 11.84 -38.65
N LEU A 324 -4.90 11.73 -37.80
CA LEU A 324 -4.75 11.35 -36.39
C LEU A 324 -5.55 10.08 -36.12
N VAL A 325 -4.93 9.12 -35.46
CA VAL A 325 -5.55 7.95 -34.84
C VAL A 325 -5.60 8.20 -33.34
N PHE A 326 -6.80 8.12 -32.76
CA PHE A 326 -7.00 8.29 -31.33
C PHE A 326 -6.85 6.95 -30.60
N ASP A 327 -6.46 6.99 -29.32
CA ASP A 327 -6.49 5.80 -28.48
C ASP A 327 -7.92 5.22 -28.40
N ALA A 328 -8.03 3.89 -28.27
CA ALA A 328 -9.31 3.19 -28.35
C ALA A 328 -10.33 3.72 -27.32
N THR A 329 -11.50 4.13 -27.80
CA THR A 329 -12.59 4.58 -26.94
C THR A 329 -13.30 3.37 -26.34
N TYR A 330 -13.68 3.49 -25.07
CA TYR A 330 -14.43 2.49 -24.32
C TYR A 330 -15.63 3.16 -23.66
N PHE A 331 -16.62 2.39 -23.19
CA PHE A 331 -17.87 2.93 -22.62
C PHE A 331 -18.18 2.37 -21.23
N VAL A 332 -18.94 3.13 -20.43
CA VAL A 332 -19.28 2.77 -19.03
C VAL A 332 -19.92 1.38 -18.88
N TRP A 333 -20.66 0.90 -19.88
CA TRP A 333 -21.32 -0.40 -19.87
C TRP A 333 -20.36 -1.59 -20.06
N ASP A 334 -19.12 -1.36 -20.51
CA ASP A 334 -18.09 -2.39 -20.61
C ASP A 334 -17.42 -2.75 -19.27
N ALA A 335 -17.70 -1.99 -18.21
CA ALA A 335 -17.09 -2.13 -16.89
C ALA A 335 -18.02 -2.94 -15.96
N PRO A 336 -17.53 -3.99 -15.28
CA PRO A 336 -18.35 -4.77 -14.35
C PRO A 336 -19.01 -3.91 -13.26
N ALA A 337 -20.29 -4.18 -12.97
CA ALA A 337 -21.02 -3.45 -11.94
C ALA A 337 -20.51 -3.80 -10.52
N ILE A 338 -20.37 -2.77 -9.67
CA ILE A 338 -19.92 -2.93 -8.27
C ILE A 338 -21.12 -3.30 -7.41
N ASN A 339 -21.48 -4.59 -7.42
CA ASN A 339 -22.65 -5.12 -6.72
C ASN A 339 -22.34 -5.44 -5.24
N ARG A 340 -22.07 -4.41 -4.43
CA ARG A 340 -21.80 -4.54 -2.98
C ARG A 340 -22.13 -3.27 -2.20
N SER A 341 -22.37 -3.45 -0.90
CA SER A 341 -22.51 -2.36 0.07
C SER A 341 -21.20 -1.56 0.24
N GLU A 342 -21.36 -0.26 0.54
CA GLU A 342 -20.26 0.62 0.97
C GLU A 342 -19.87 0.42 2.44
N THR A 343 -20.66 -0.38 3.16
CA THR A 343 -20.36 -0.81 4.52
C THR A 343 -20.34 -2.33 4.63
N ASN A 344 -19.37 -2.87 5.36
CA ASN A 344 -19.34 -4.28 5.76
C ASN A 344 -19.66 -4.35 7.25
N GLY A 345 -20.78 -4.97 7.63
CA GLY A 345 -21.24 -4.99 9.03
C GLY A 345 -21.42 -3.59 9.64
N GLY A 346 -21.78 -2.58 8.84
CA GLY A 346 -21.88 -1.17 9.26
C GLY A 346 -20.56 -0.38 9.25
N GLN A 347 -19.40 -1.02 9.06
CA GLN A 347 -18.11 -0.33 8.95
C GLN A 347 -17.85 0.14 7.50
N LYS A 348 -17.51 1.41 7.30
CA LYS A 348 -17.13 1.96 5.98
C LYS A 348 -15.88 1.26 5.43
N VAL A 349 -15.92 0.88 4.16
CA VAL A 349 -14.83 0.16 3.48
C VAL A 349 -13.62 1.06 3.20
N ALA A 350 -12.40 0.53 3.35
CA ALA A 350 -11.15 1.29 3.17
C ALA A 350 -10.60 1.19 1.73
N ILE A 351 -9.97 2.24 1.23
CA ILE A 351 -9.29 2.25 -0.07
C ILE A 351 -7.78 2.09 0.14
N VAL A 352 -7.10 1.39 -0.77
CA VAL A 352 -5.63 1.30 -0.79
C VAL A 352 -5.09 2.13 -1.95
N GLU A 353 -4.15 3.02 -1.71
CA GLU A 353 -3.30 3.59 -2.75
C GLU A 353 -2.14 2.63 -3.03
N LEU A 354 -2.12 2.03 -4.22
CA LEU A 354 -0.98 1.24 -4.71
C LEU A 354 -0.04 2.18 -5.46
N PHE A 355 0.69 2.97 -4.66
CA PHE A 355 1.63 4.03 -5.05
C PHE A 355 2.53 3.53 -6.18
N GLY A 356 2.35 4.06 -7.39
CA GLY A 356 3.11 3.75 -8.60
C GLY A 356 3.26 2.27 -9.04
N TRP A 357 2.41 1.34 -8.58
CA TRP A 357 2.48 -0.06 -9.03
C TRP A 357 2.14 -0.20 -10.54
N PRO A 358 2.79 -1.11 -11.29
CA PRO A 358 2.36 -1.44 -12.66
C PRO A 358 0.96 -2.07 -12.69
N TYR A 359 0.15 -1.75 -13.71
CA TYR A 359 -1.25 -2.20 -13.79
C TYR A 359 -1.42 -3.72 -13.70
N ALA A 360 -0.52 -4.47 -14.35
CA ALA A 360 -0.53 -5.93 -14.34
C ALA A 360 -0.21 -6.54 -12.96
N ASP A 361 0.31 -5.77 -11.99
CA ASP A 361 0.51 -6.22 -10.60
C ASP A 361 -0.62 -5.77 -9.69
N ILE A 362 -1.19 -4.57 -9.92
CA ILE A 362 -2.46 -4.12 -9.30
C ILE A 362 -3.58 -5.12 -9.62
N GLU A 363 -3.66 -5.60 -10.85
CA GLU A 363 -4.64 -6.60 -11.30
C GLU A 363 -4.60 -7.88 -10.45
N LYS A 364 -3.40 -8.40 -10.17
CA LYS A 364 -3.20 -9.60 -9.35
C LYS A 364 -3.56 -9.35 -7.89
N GLU A 365 -3.18 -8.19 -7.36
CA GLU A 365 -3.45 -7.79 -5.97
C GLU A 365 -4.95 -7.50 -5.74
N CYS A 366 -5.68 -7.01 -6.74
CA CYS A 366 -7.12 -6.76 -6.66
C CYS A 366 -7.96 -8.00 -6.29
N VAL A 367 -7.52 -9.20 -6.67
CA VAL A 367 -8.16 -10.47 -6.28
C VAL A 367 -7.96 -10.76 -4.78
N PHE A 368 -6.88 -10.26 -4.17
CA PHE A 368 -6.73 -10.24 -2.71
C PHE A 368 -7.55 -9.10 -2.08
N LEU A 369 -7.46 -7.88 -2.60
CA LEU A 369 -8.14 -6.70 -2.04
C LEU A 369 -9.66 -6.91 -1.90
N GLY A 370 -10.31 -7.50 -2.91
CA GLY A 370 -11.73 -7.85 -2.85
C GLY A 370 -12.05 -8.88 -1.77
N LYS A 371 -11.25 -9.95 -1.67
CA LYS A 371 -11.40 -11.00 -0.64
C LYS A 371 -11.07 -10.51 0.77
N ALA A 372 -10.26 -9.46 0.90
CA ALA A 372 -9.96 -8.77 2.16
C ALA A 372 -10.97 -7.67 2.51
N GLY A 373 -11.96 -7.40 1.65
CA GLY A 373 -13.05 -6.44 1.90
C GLY A 373 -12.74 -4.97 1.57
N TYR A 374 -11.60 -4.67 0.94
CA TYR A 374 -11.23 -3.30 0.60
C TYR A 374 -12.24 -2.66 -0.37
N GLY A 375 -12.55 -1.39 -0.12
CA GLY A 375 -13.49 -0.55 -0.87
C GLY A 375 -13.08 -0.29 -2.31
N GLY A 376 -11.79 -0.12 -2.53
CA GLY A 376 -11.23 0.17 -3.84
C GLY A 376 -9.71 0.32 -3.81
N VAL A 377 -9.15 0.64 -4.97
CA VAL A 377 -7.75 0.98 -5.17
C VAL A 377 -7.64 2.35 -5.83
N ARG A 378 -6.82 3.25 -5.25
CA ARG A 378 -6.31 4.44 -5.94
C ARG A 378 -5.06 4.05 -6.69
N ILE A 379 -5.02 4.33 -7.99
CA ILE A 379 -3.84 4.13 -8.83
C ILE A 379 -3.19 5.48 -9.13
N TRP A 380 -1.94 5.45 -9.56
CA TRP A 380 -1.16 6.62 -9.95
C TRP A 380 -1.53 7.17 -11.34
N PRO A 381 -1.13 8.41 -11.70
CA PRO A 381 -1.62 9.11 -12.87
C PRO A 381 -1.62 8.23 -14.15
N PRO A 382 -2.80 7.95 -14.74
CA PRO A 382 -2.91 7.07 -15.90
C PRO A 382 -2.73 7.81 -17.23
N SER A 383 -2.70 9.14 -17.18
CA SER A 383 -2.37 10.03 -18.28
C SER A 383 -0.91 9.89 -18.74
N GLU A 384 -0.66 10.27 -19.99
CA GLU A 384 0.69 10.40 -20.53
C GLU A 384 1.47 11.50 -19.83
N ALA A 385 2.73 11.22 -19.48
CA ALA A 385 3.58 12.14 -18.74
C ALA A 385 5.03 12.14 -19.25
N VAL A 386 5.85 13.05 -18.73
CA VAL A 386 7.26 13.23 -19.11
C VAL A 386 8.11 11.97 -18.84
N THR A 387 9.01 11.65 -19.77
CA THR A 387 10.08 10.66 -19.60
C THR A 387 11.35 11.07 -20.36
N SER A 388 12.51 10.58 -19.94
CA SER A 388 13.78 10.74 -20.65
C SER A 388 14.69 9.52 -20.47
N ASP A 389 15.35 9.09 -21.55
CA ASP A 389 16.50 8.18 -21.50
C ASP A 389 17.85 8.95 -21.47
N TRP A 390 17.83 10.28 -21.55
CA TRP A 390 19.01 11.11 -21.84
C TRP A 390 19.42 12.06 -20.70
N TRP A 391 18.55 12.34 -19.73
CA TRP A 391 18.83 13.34 -18.69
C TRP A 391 18.30 12.95 -17.29
N PRO A 392 19.17 12.44 -16.41
CA PRO A 392 18.86 12.17 -15.00
C PRO A 392 18.71 13.48 -14.22
N GLN A 393 17.62 13.64 -13.47
CA GLN A 393 17.38 14.82 -12.64
C GLN A 393 17.82 14.57 -11.20
N SER A 394 18.70 15.43 -10.66
CA SER A 394 19.43 15.13 -9.40
C SER A 394 20.13 13.77 -9.43
N ASN A 395 20.73 13.41 -10.58
CA ASN A 395 21.29 12.10 -10.92
C ASN A 395 20.28 10.94 -11.01
N GLU A 396 18.97 11.15 -10.90
CA GLU A 396 17.96 10.09 -10.97
C GLU A 396 17.32 10.02 -12.35
N LEU A 397 17.39 8.87 -13.04
CA LEU A 397 16.69 8.69 -14.31
C LEU A 397 15.18 8.54 -14.05
N ASN A 398 14.35 9.31 -14.74
CA ASN A 398 12.89 9.34 -14.58
C ASN A 398 12.48 9.35 -13.09
N PRO A 399 12.73 10.42 -12.31
CA PRO A 399 12.33 10.45 -10.91
C PRO A 399 10.82 10.36 -10.73
N TRP A 400 10.38 9.99 -9.53
CA TRP A 400 8.97 9.65 -9.27
C TRP A 400 7.94 10.68 -9.74
N TRP A 401 8.27 11.96 -9.57
CA TRP A 401 7.36 13.07 -9.83
C TRP A 401 7.18 13.38 -11.33
N PHE A 402 7.91 12.72 -12.23
CA PHE A 402 7.69 12.84 -13.68
C PHE A 402 6.24 12.50 -14.09
N VAL A 403 5.56 11.58 -13.39
CA VAL A 403 4.16 11.24 -13.70
C VAL A 403 3.16 12.33 -13.29
N TYR A 404 3.60 13.31 -12.48
CA TYR A 404 2.87 14.55 -12.18
C TYR A 404 3.27 15.70 -13.12
N GLN A 405 3.80 15.37 -14.31
CA GLN A 405 4.02 16.33 -15.39
C GLN A 405 3.30 15.83 -16.65
N PRO A 406 2.00 16.12 -16.81
CA PRO A 406 1.22 15.65 -17.94
C PRO A 406 1.75 16.17 -19.28
N VAL A 407 1.73 15.29 -20.27
CA VAL A 407 2.00 15.59 -21.69
C VAL A 407 0.70 15.50 -22.48
N SER A 408 -0.18 14.55 -22.16
CA SER A 408 -1.53 14.51 -22.70
C SER A 408 -2.50 13.70 -21.83
N TYR A 409 -3.79 13.73 -22.16
CA TYR A 409 -4.81 12.90 -21.51
C TYR A 409 -4.93 11.48 -22.12
N ARG A 410 -3.97 11.06 -22.95
CA ARG A 410 -3.86 9.69 -23.46
C ARG A 410 -3.57 8.73 -22.31
N LEU A 411 -4.24 7.58 -22.29
CA LEU A 411 -4.19 6.66 -21.14
C LEU A 411 -3.08 5.61 -21.26
N ILE A 412 -1.87 6.08 -21.54
CA ILE A 412 -0.65 5.28 -21.69
C ILE A 412 0.42 5.93 -20.80
N SER A 413 0.52 5.42 -19.58
CA SER A 413 1.43 5.93 -18.55
C SER A 413 2.64 5.03 -18.39
N ARG A 414 3.58 5.48 -17.55
CA ARG A 414 4.69 4.69 -17.04
C ARG A 414 4.27 3.36 -16.39
N HIS A 415 3.04 3.25 -15.89
CA HIS A 415 2.51 2.08 -15.19
C HIS A 415 1.89 1.02 -16.14
N GLY A 416 1.70 1.35 -17.43
CA GLY A 416 1.24 0.43 -18.45
C GLY A 416 0.40 1.06 -19.57
N THR A 417 0.02 0.21 -20.52
CA THR A 417 -0.87 0.53 -21.64
C THR A 417 -2.34 0.62 -21.23
N LEU A 418 -3.17 1.26 -22.08
CA LEU A 418 -4.62 1.33 -21.91
C LEU A 418 -5.28 -0.06 -21.77
N ASP A 419 -4.83 -1.08 -22.50
CA ASP A 419 -5.43 -2.42 -22.39
C ASP A 419 -5.05 -3.12 -21.09
N GLN A 420 -3.83 -2.91 -20.58
CA GLN A 420 -3.44 -3.36 -19.23
C GLN A 420 -4.23 -2.62 -18.14
N LEU A 421 -4.47 -1.31 -18.32
CA LEU A 421 -5.32 -0.50 -17.44
C LEU A 421 -6.76 -1.05 -17.43
N ARG A 422 -7.31 -1.37 -18.61
CA ARG A 422 -8.67 -1.92 -18.77
C ARG A 422 -8.81 -3.34 -18.22
N SER A 423 -7.80 -4.21 -18.38
CA SER A 423 -7.78 -5.54 -17.77
C SER A 423 -7.79 -5.43 -16.24
N MET A 424 -6.87 -4.63 -15.68
CA MET A 424 -6.81 -4.33 -14.26
C MET A 424 -8.15 -3.80 -13.72
N ILE A 425 -8.76 -2.81 -14.37
CA ILE A 425 -10.07 -2.27 -13.98
C ILE A 425 -11.17 -3.36 -14.00
N LYS A 426 -11.24 -4.17 -15.06
CA LYS A 426 -12.22 -5.27 -15.16
C LYS A 426 -12.01 -6.31 -14.06
N THR A 427 -10.78 -6.70 -13.78
CA THR A 427 -10.43 -7.66 -12.72
C THR A 427 -10.71 -7.11 -11.32
N CYS A 428 -10.36 -5.85 -11.05
CA CYS A 428 -10.69 -5.17 -9.79
C CYS A 428 -12.20 -5.11 -9.58
N ARG A 429 -12.96 -4.58 -10.55
CA ARG A 429 -14.42 -4.42 -10.41
C ARG A 429 -15.15 -5.76 -10.29
N SER A 430 -14.67 -6.81 -10.97
CA SER A 430 -15.19 -8.18 -10.84
C SER A 430 -14.96 -8.78 -9.44
N ASN A 431 -13.93 -8.32 -8.72
CA ASN A 431 -13.70 -8.64 -7.31
C ASN A 431 -14.37 -7.62 -6.35
N GLY A 432 -15.26 -6.77 -6.88
CA GLY A 432 -15.92 -5.69 -6.15
C GLY A 432 -15.02 -4.52 -5.79
N VAL A 433 -13.76 -4.48 -6.21
CA VAL A 433 -12.81 -3.41 -5.89
C VAL A 433 -13.03 -2.26 -6.85
N ARG A 434 -13.53 -1.12 -6.36
CA ARG A 434 -13.60 0.12 -7.15
C ARG A 434 -12.20 0.58 -7.54
N VAL A 435 -12.05 1.20 -8.71
CA VAL A 435 -10.76 1.74 -9.15
C VAL A 435 -10.88 3.24 -9.33
N TYR A 436 -9.90 3.99 -8.83
CA TYR A 436 -9.89 5.45 -8.88
C TYR A 436 -8.57 5.95 -9.44
N ALA A 437 -8.63 6.87 -10.40
CA ALA A 437 -7.43 7.49 -10.96
C ALA A 437 -6.87 8.56 -10.02
N ASP A 438 -5.57 8.80 -10.10
CA ASP A 438 -5.01 10.11 -9.76
C ASP A 438 -5.08 10.99 -11.03
N ALA A 439 -5.63 12.20 -10.92
CA ALA A 439 -5.98 13.04 -12.05
C ALA A 439 -5.31 14.41 -11.93
N VAL A 440 -4.20 14.56 -12.66
CA VAL A 440 -3.40 15.79 -12.73
C VAL A 440 -3.97 16.69 -13.82
N VAL A 441 -4.64 17.78 -13.39
CA VAL A 441 -5.42 18.66 -14.27
C VAL A 441 -5.31 20.15 -13.93
N ASN A 442 -4.49 20.53 -12.95
CA ASN A 442 -4.14 21.92 -12.69
C ASN A 442 -3.10 22.44 -13.70
N HIS A 443 -2.17 21.58 -14.11
CA HIS A 443 -0.98 21.97 -14.87
C HIS A 443 -0.59 20.87 -15.85
N MET A 444 0.27 21.22 -16.80
CA MET A 444 0.96 20.31 -17.71
C MET A 444 2.45 20.21 -17.32
N SER A 445 3.33 19.81 -18.22
CA SER A 445 4.77 19.69 -17.94
C SER A 445 5.45 21.01 -17.54
N GLY A 446 6.54 20.92 -16.78
CA GLY A 446 7.34 22.07 -16.37
C GLY A 446 8.25 22.60 -17.48
N GLY A 447 8.59 23.89 -17.39
CA GLY A 447 9.48 24.55 -18.35
C GLY A 447 10.81 23.81 -18.55
N GLY A 448 11.20 23.59 -19.81
CA GLY A 448 12.41 22.84 -20.15
C GLY A 448 12.26 21.30 -20.10
N ASN A 449 11.09 20.76 -19.74
CA ASN A 449 10.86 19.30 -19.73
C ASN A 449 10.28 18.73 -21.02
N ASP A 450 10.46 19.41 -22.17
CA ASP A 450 9.83 19.10 -23.46
C ASP A 450 10.74 18.40 -24.51
N ILE A 451 10.25 18.27 -25.75
CA ILE A 451 10.93 17.55 -26.85
C ILE A 451 12.06 18.33 -27.54
N GLN A 452 12.36 19.56 -27.11
CA GLN A 452 13.38 20.43 -27.69
C GLN A 452 14.73 20.29 -26.96
N ASN A 453 15.79 20.82 -27.57
CA ASN A 453 17.02 21.12 -26.83
C ASN A 453 16.84 22.39 -25.99
N HIS A 454 17.48 22.43 -24.83
CA HIS A 454 17.38 23.53 -23.88
C HIS A 454 18.76 23.92 -23.32
N ARG A 455 18.89 25.15 -22.81
CA ARG A 455 20.09 25.58 -22.09
C ARG A 455 19.83 26.37 -20.81
N GLY A 456 20.76 26.26 -19.87
CA GLY A 456 20.87 27.15 -18.72
C GLY A 456 21.51 28.49 -19.10
N SER A 457 21.12 29.55 -18.40
CA SER A 457 21.76 30.87 -18.49
C SER A 457 23.12 30.87 -17.80
N GLY A 458 24.13 31.44 -18.44
CA GLY A 458 25.50 31.52 -17.93
C GLY A 458 26.45 32.22 -18.91
N SER A 459 27.72 32.36 -18.55
CA SER A 459 28.76 32.88 -19.42
C SER A 459 29.36 31.80 -20.34
N ALA A 460 29.82 32.22 -21.52
CA ALA A 460 30.57 31.37 -22.45
C ALA A 460 31.92 30.92 -21.83
N PRO A 461 32.49 29.76 -22.23
CA PRO A 461 32.06 28.90 -23.35
C PRO A 461 31.14 27.73 -22.96
N THR A 462 30.88 27.51 -21.67
CA THR A 462 30.28 26.26 -21.16
C THR A 462 28.75 26.33 -21.00
N CYS A 463 28.02 26.88 -21.97
CA CYS A 463 26.55 27.01 -21.87
C CYS A 463 25.92 25.67 -21.45
N GLY A 464 25.17 25.64 -20.35
CA GLY A 464 24.71 24.38 -19.74
C GLY A 464 23.59 23.71 -20.55
N TRP A 465 23.96 22.88 -21.53
CA TRP A 465 23.03 22.17 -22.40
C TRP A 465 22.33 21.01 -21.70
N TYR A 466 21.06 20.79 -22.02
CA TYR A 466 20.36 19.54 -21.71
C TYR A 466 19.40 19.15 -22.84
N GLY A 467 19.40 17.84 -23.13
CA GLY A 467 18.71 17.26 -24.28
C GLY A 467 17.20 17.05 -24.07
N PRO A 468 16.52 16.60 -25.15
CA PRO A 468 15.08 16.49 -25.20
C PRO A 468 14.54 15.37 -24.32
N LYS A 469 13.25 15.48 -24.04
CA LYS A 469 12.43 14.52 -23.30
C LYS A 469 11.31 14.02 -24.22
N ASN A 470 10.46 13.14 -23.71
CA ASN A 470 9.41 12.48 -24.49
C ASN A 470 8.18 12.24 -23.62
N GLY A 471 7.01 12.07 -24.22
CA GLY A 471 5.83 11.55 -23.52
C GLY A 471 5.86 10.03 -23.42
N THR A 472 5.24 9.45 -22.40
CA THR A 472 5.12 7.98 -22.26
C THR A 472 4.31 7.29 -23.37
N ALA A 473 3.57 8.05 -24.19
CA ALA A 473 2.85 7.59 -25.37
C ALA A 473 3.43 8.17 -26.69
N GLY A 474 4.58 8.85 -26.60
CA GLY A 474 5.29 9.46 -27.72
C GLY A 474 4.70 10.75 -28.28
N SER A 475 3.76 11.40 -27.59
CA SER A 475 3.13 12.63 -28.08
C SER A 475 4.11 13.82 -28.07
N PRO A 476 3.97 14.78 -29.00
CA PRO A 476 4.76 16.00 -29.01
C PRO A 476 4.22 16.99 -27.97
N TYR A 477 5.09 17.83 -27.44
CA TYR A 477 4.73 18.93 -26.53
C TYR A 477 5.90 19.91 -26.41
N PHE A 478 5.59 21.15 -26.03
CA PHE A 478 6.50 22.30 -26.08
C PHE A 478 6.31 23.22 -24.88
N THR A 479 7.39 23.91 -24.47
CA THR A 479 7.42 24.95 -23.42
C THR A 479 8.33 26.10 -23.86
N HIS A 480 8.21 27.29 -23.24
CA HIS A 480 9.04 28.46 -23.56
C HIS A 480 10.34 28.55 -22.75
N THR A 481 10.34 28.04 -21.51
CA THR A 481 11.47 28.19 -20.58
C THR A 481 12.73 27.48 -21.07
N SER A 482 13.90 28.09 -20.88
CA SER A 482 15.23 27.61 -21.30
C SER A 482 15.44 27.42 -22.82
N THR A 483 14.47 27.81 -23.63
CA THR A 483 14.62 27.87 -25.09
C THR A 483 15.48 29.07 -25.52
N TYR A 484 16.11 28.95 -26.68
CA TYR A 484 17.19 29.84 -27.13
C TYR A 484 17.31 29.99 -28.66
N GLN A 485 16.74 29.06 -29.42
CA GLN A 485 16.48 29.15 -30.86
C GLN A 485 15.03 29.61 -31.10
N TYR A 486 14.71 29.93 -32.35
CA TYR A 486 13.33 30.04 -32.82
C TYR A 486 12.84 28.63 -33.20
N ASN A 487 11.55 28.35 -32.99
CA ASN A 487 10.96 27.10 -33.46
C ASN A 487 11.04 27.04 -35.00
N THR A 488 11.54 25.95 -35.55
CA THR A 488 11.82 25.83 -37.00
C THR A 488 10.58 25.55 -37.85
N GLN A 489 9.43 25.30 -37.22
CA GLN A 489 8.15 25.02 -37.86
C GLN A 489 7.30 26.29 -38.02
N THR A 490 7.39 27.22 -37.06
CA THR A 490 6.63 28.48 -37.02
C THR A 490 7.49 29.73 -37.29
N GLY A 491 8.79 29.68 -37.02
CA GLY A 491 9.70 30.84 -37.13
C GLY A 491 9.62 31.82 -35.95
N LEU A 492 8.86 31.47 -34.91
CA LEU A 492 8.61 32.29 -33.72
C LEU A 492 9.33 31.70 -32.48
N ARG A 493 9.39 32.47 -31.38
CA ARG A 493 9.89 31.93 -30.10
C ARG A 493 9.00 30.76 -29.66
N PRO A 494 9.54 29.63 -29.18
CA PRO A 494 8.71 28.53 -28.69
C PRO A 494 7.71 28.96 -27.61
N ALA A 495 6.60 28.24 -27.51
CA ALA A 495 5.54 28.49 -26.53
C ALA A 495 4.88 27.17 -26.09
N MET A 496 4.08 27.24 -25.02
CA MET A 496 3.37 26.07 -24.50
C MET A 496 2.36 25.52 -25.50
N GLU A 497 2.60 24.30 -25.95
CA GLU A 497 1.68 23.60 -26.85
C GLU A 497 1.72 22.11 -26.53
N TYR A 498 0.54 21.51 -26.41
CA TYR A 498 0.36 20.09 -26.11
C TYR A 498 -0.61 19.49 -27.13
N PRO A 499 -0.20 19.28 -28.41
CA PRO A 499 -1.11 18.95 -29.53
C PRO A 499 -2.01 17.73 -29.34
N ALA A 500 -1.60 16.78 -28.51
CA ALA A 500 -2.38 15.58 -28.18
C ALA A 500 -3.52 15.82 -27.18
N VAL A 501 -3.68 17.04 -26.62
CA VAL A 501 -4.83 17.39 -25.77
C VAL A 501 -6.03 17.91 -26.59
N PRO A 502 -5.93 18.88 -27.52
CA PRO A 502 -4.88 19.88 -27.66
C PRO A 502 -5.04 21.02 -26.65
N TYR A 503 -3.90 21.57 -26.20
CA TYR A 503 -3.82 22.87 -25.55
C TYR A 503 -2.81 23.76 -26.28
N ASN A 504 -3.16 25.03 -26.46
CA ASN A 504 -2.36 26.07 -27.10
C ASN A 504 -1.80 27.05 -26.05
N PRO A 505 -0.91 27.99 -26.41
CA PRO A 505 -0.31 28.90 -25.42
C PRO A 505 -1.33 29.78 -24.67
N THR A 506 -2.48 30.04 -25.27
CA THR A 506 -3.57 30.83 -24.68
C THR A 506 -4.47 30.03 -23.71
N ASP A 507 -4.30 28.70 -23.59
CA ASP A 507 -5.00 27.86 -22.61
C ASP A 507 -4.35 27.87 -21.21
N PHE A 508 -3.21 28.56 -21.06
CA PHE A 508 -2.43 28.66 -19.83
C PHE A 508 -2.53 30.04 -19.19
N HIS A 509 -2.26 30.13 -17.89
CA HIS A 509 -1.93 31.38 -17.23
C HIS A 509 -0.55 31.87 -17.65
N CYS A 510 -0.36 33.19 -17.71
CA CYS A 510 0.97 33.76 -17.96
C CYS A 510 1.99 33.34 -16.89
N ASP A 511 3.27 33.35 -17.24
CA ASP A 511 4.35 32.85 -16.36
C ASP A 511 4.47 33.75 -15.11
N ARG A 512 4.03 33.23 -13.96
CA ARG A 512 4.11 33.86 -12.65
C ARG A 512 4.58 32.84 -11.62
N THR A 513 5.64 33.14 -10.89
CA THR A 513 6.08 32.33 -9.74
C THR A 513 5.04 32.33 -8.63
N LEU A 514 4.59 31.15 -8.18
CA LEU A 514 3.86 31.02 -6.92
C LEU A 514 4.79 31.32 -5.74
N ASN A 515 4.68 32.53 -5.17
CA ASN A 515 5.54 33.04 -4.10
C ASN A 515 4.80 33.36 -2.78
N SER A 516 3.49 33.21 -2.75
CA SER A 516 2.62 33.40 -1.59
C SER A 516 1.55 32.30 -1.56
N TYR A 517 1.27 31.77 -0.38
CA TYR A 517 0.20 30.79 -0.15
C TYR A 517 -1.03 31.40 0.53
N THR A 518 -0.90 32.60 1.10
CA THR A 518 -1.97 33.33 1.81
C THR A 518 -2.61 34.42 0.95
N ASP A 519 -2.18 34.55 -0.30
CA ASP A 519 -2.78 35.40 -1.33
C ASP A 519 -3.46 34.48 -2.36
N GLY A 520 -4.78 34.52 -2.45
CA GLY A 520 -5.56 33.66 -3.35
C GLY A 520 -5.25 33.90 -4.82
N PHE A 521 -4.90 35.13 -5.20
CA PHE A 521 -4.54 35.45 -6.58
C PHE A 521 -3.20 34.79 -6.95
N VAL A 522 -2.19 34.87 -6.07
CA VAL A 522 -0.91 34.17 -6.30
C VAL A 522 -1.06 32.65 -6.18
N LEU A 523 -2.01 32.16 -5.38
CA LEU A 523 -2.26 30.72 -5.18
C LEU A 523 -2.89 30.05 -6.42
N ASN A 524 -3.80 30.74 -7.11
CA ASN A 524 -4.53 30.21 -8.28
C ASN A 524 -3.97 30.63 -9.65
N TYR A 525 -3.24 31.74 -9.72
CA TYR A 525 -2.66 32.27 -10.97
C TYR A 525 -1.13 32.24 -10.95
N GLY A 526 -0.55 31.36 -10.13
CA GLY A 526 0.90 31.20 -9.93
C GLY A 526 1.33 29.77 -10.18
N TRP A 527 2.32 29.61 -11.05
CA TRP A 527 2.85 28.32 -11.49
C TRP A 527 3.47 27.54 -10.34
N LEU A 528 2.79 26.48 -9.92
CA LEU A 528 3.25 25.57 -8.87
C LEU A 528 4.61 24.96 -9.26
N VAL A 529 5.68 25.38 -8.58
CA VAL A 529 7.09 24.99 -8.83
C VAL A 529 7.55 25.07 -10.30
N GLY A 530 6.96 25.96 -11.11
CA GLY A 530 7.30 26.13 -12.53
C GLY A 530 6.64 25.12 -13.48
N LEU A 531 5.56 24.46 -13.05
CA LEU A 531 4.67 23.65 -13.90
C LEU A 531 3.74 24.57 -14.69
N ALA A 532 3.52 24.25 -15.98
CA ALA A 532 2.71 25.07 -16.88
C ALA A 532 1.22 25.08 -16.44
N ASP A 533 0.79 26.19 -15.84
CA ASP A 533 -0.48 26.32 -15.13
C ASP A 533 -1.66 26.58 -16.07
N LEU A 534 -2.71 25.74 -16.01
CA LEU A 534 -3.86 25.79 -16.91
C LEU A 534 -4.86 26.86 -16.48
N ASN A 535 -5.39 27.62 -17.45
CA ASN A 535 -6.41 28.64 -17.21
C ASN A 535 -7.78 27.97 -17.04
N THR A 536 -8.08 27.51 -15.82
CA THR A 536 -9.30 26.74 -15.51
C THR A 536 -10.58 27.59 -15.52
N GLU A 537 -10.46 28.90 -15.60
CA GLU A 537 -11.52 29.88 -15.85
C GLU A 537 -12.09 29.75 -17.28
N LYS A 538 -11.27 29.33 -18.26
CA LYS A 538 -11.69 29.22 -19.67
C LYS A 538 -12.63 28.03 -19.91
N PRO A 539 -13.82 28.26 -20.50
CA PRO A 539 -14.76 27.18 -20.81
C PRO A 539 -14.17 26.04 -21.66
N TYR A 540 -13.20 26.31 -22.53
CA TYR A 540 -12.50 25.28 -23.31
C TYR A 540 -11.65 24.36 -22.42
N VAL A 541 -10.82 24.92 -21.53
CA VAL A 541 -10.01 24.15 -20.57
C VAL A 541 -10.91 23.32 -19.65
N GLN A 542 -11.98 23.92 -19.13
CA GLN A 542 -12.97 23.20 -18.31
C GLN A 542 -13.63 22.03 -19.08
N GLU A 543 -13.96 22.24 -20.35
CA GLU A 543 -14.53 21.22 -21.23
C GLU A 543 -13.51 20.12 -21.56
N ARG A 544 -12.23 20.44 -21.74
CA ARG A 544 -11.15 19.45 -21.92
C ARG A 544 -10.98 18.58 -20.67
N ILE A 545 -10.89 19.18 -19.49
CA ILE A 545 -10.80 18.46 -18.21
C ILE A 545 -12.04 17.59 -17.97
N ALA A 546 -13.25 18.14 -18.17
CA ALA A 546 -14.49 17.37 -18.04
C ALA A 546 -14.60 16.21 -19.04
N THR A 547 -14.05 16.36 -20.24
CA THR A 547 -13.96 15.28 -21.24
C THR A 547 -12.97 14.20 -20.78
N TYR A 548 -11.79 14.57 -20.25
CA TYR A 548 -10.85 13.60 -19.67
C TYR A 548 -11.50 12.82 -18.51
N PHE A 549 -12.21 13.50 -17.61
CA PHE A 549 -12.98 12.85 -16.55
C PHE A 549 -14.06 11.90 -17.09
N ALA A 550 -14.79 12.28 -18.14
CA ALA A 550 -15.75 11.40 -18.81
C ALA A 550 -15.06 10.18 -19.44
N THR A 551 -13.87 10.33 -20.04
CA THR A 551 -13.06 9.23 -20.56
C THR A 551 -12.62 8.27 -19.45
N LEU A 552 -12.19 8.77 -18.28
CA LEU A 552 -11.87 7.92 -17.12
C LEU A 552 -13.10 7.09 -16.68
N LEU A 553 -14.25 7.72 -16.50
CA LEU A 553 -15.48 6.98 -16.11
C LEU A 553 -15.87 5.95 -17.17
N SER A 554 -15.71 6.28 -18.46
CA SER A 554 -15.98 5.38 -19.59
C SER A 554 -15.00 4.21 -19.69
N VAL A 555 -13.76 4.41 -19.26
CA VAL A 555 -12.74 3.36 -19.07
C VAL A 555 -13.02 2.47 -17.84
N GLY A 556 -13.96 2.88 -16.98
CA GLY A 556 -14.50 2.08 -15.88
C GLY A 556 -14.00 2.52 -14.50
N PHE A 557 -13.36 3.67 -14.36
CA PHE A 557 -13.05 4.24 -13.05
C PHE A 557 -14.34 4.62 -12.29
N SER A 558 -14.35 4.42 -10.98
CA SER A 558 -15.39 4.90 -10.04
C SER A 558 -15.17 6.35 -9.60
N GLY A 559 -14.42 7.14 -10.37
CA GLY A 559 -13.98 8.50 -10.03
C GLY A 559 -12.46 8.62 -9.84
N PHE A 560 -12.02 9.65 -9.13
CA PHE A 560 -10.62 10.10 -9.15
C PHE A 560 -10.25 11.02 -7.98
N ARG A 561 -8.94 11.11 -7.67
CA ARG A 561 -8.37 12.20 -6.86
C ARG A 561 -7.93 13.31 -7.81
N ILE A 562 -8.36 14.54 -7.60
CA ILE A 562 -7.86 15.71 -8.33
C ILE A 562 -6.60 16.20 -7.62
N ASP A 563 -5.47 16.15 -8.33
CA ASP A 563 -4.17 16.66 -7.89
C ASP A 563 -4.17 18.19 -7.79
N ALA A 564 -3.43 18.72 -6.81
CA ALA A 564 -3.19 20.16 -6.65
C ALA A 564 -4.46 21.04 -6.64
N ALA A 565 -5.64 20.48 -6.35
CA ALA A 565 -6.94 21.13 -6.52
C ALA A 565 -7.05 22.51 -5.83
N LYS A 566 -6.32 22.71 -4.72
CA LYS A 566 -6.08 24.03 -4.07
C LYS A 566 -5.81 25.17 -5.06
N HIS A 567 -5.07 24.90 -6.12
CA HIS A 567 -4.55 25.87 -7.08
C HIS A 567 -5.50 26.13 -8.28
N MET A 568 -6.58 25.35 -8.44
CA MET A 568 -7.56 25.55 -9.52
C MET A 568 -8.73 26.47 -9.14
N GLY A 569 -8.91 26.77 -7.85
CA GLY A 569 -10.03 27.56 -7.33
C GLY A 569 -11.39 26.82 -7.23
N PRO A 570 -12.21 27.10 -6.18
CA PRO A 570 -13.48 26.40 -5.95
C PRO A 570 -14.48 26.47 -7.12
N LYS A 571 -14.64 27.66 -7.70
CA LYS A 571 -15.63 27.94 -8.74
C LYS A 571 -15.36 27.16 -10.03
N ASN A 572 -14.09 27.06 -10.44
CA ASN A 572 -13.72 26.39 -11.69
C ASN A 572 -13.91 24.87 -11.56
N ILE A 573 -13.52 24.26 -10.43
CA ILE A 573 -13.78 22.85 -10.16
C ILE A 573 -15.29 22.56 -10.14
N ALA A 574 -16.11 23.43 -9.53
CA ALA A 574 -17.57 23.27 -9.55
C ALA A 574 -18.14 23.27 -10.98
N GLN A 575 -17.65 24.16 -11.86
CA GLN A 575 -18.05 24.22 -13.27
C GLN A 575 -17.57 23.00 -14.08
N ILE A 576 -16.35 22.51 -13.83
CA ILE A 576 -15.81 21.27 -14.43
C ILE A 576 -16.69 20.06 -14.05
N LEU A 577 -17.07 19.95 -12.77
CA LEU A 577 -17.93 18.86 -12.29
C LEU A 577 -19.36 18.93 -12.86
N ALA A 578 -19.89 20.14 -13.12
CA ALA A 578 -21.17 20.30 -13.82
C ALA A 578 -21.09 19.91 -15.31
N ARG A 579 -19.97 20.20 -15.99
CA ARG A 579 -19.71 19.71 -17.35
C ARG A 579 -19.59 18.19 -17.38
N LEU A 580 -18.91 17.58 -16.40
CA LEU A 580 -18.88 16.13 -16.24
C LEU A 580 -20.28 15.54 -16.02
N LYS A 581 -21.07 16.09 -15.09
CA LYS A 581 -22.48 15.70 -14.87
C LYS A 581 -23.29 15.73 -16.18
N THR A 582 -23.09 16.78 -16.99
CA THR A 582 -23.74 16.91 -18.31
C THR A 582 -23.29 15.78 -19.26
N LYS A 583 -21.98 15.55 -19.40
CA LYS A 583 -21.41 14.47 -20.23
C LYS A 583 -21.86 13.07 -19.78
N MET A 584 -22.10 12.85 -18.48
CA MET A 584 -22.60 11.58 -17.94
C MET A 584 -24.13 11.40 -18.05
N GLY A 585 -24.84 12.27 -18.77
CA GLY A 585 -26.28 12.15 -19.01
C GLY A 585 -27.16 12.95 -18.03
N GLY A 586 -26.62 14.01 -17.43
CA GLY A 586 -27.35 14.87 -16.48
C GLY A 586 -27.37 14.36 -15.03
N SER A 587 -26.61 13.30 -14.72
CA SER A 587 -26.35 12.79 -13.37
C SER A 587 -24.95 12.18 -13.29
N LEU A 588 -24.29 12.26 -12.14
CA LEU A 588 -23.07 11.47 -11.90
C LEU A 588 -23.42 9.97 -11.69
N PRO A 589 -22.51 9.01 -12.01
CA PRO A 589 -22.76 7.58 -11.76
C PRO A 589 -22.94 7.24 -10.27
N PRO A 590 -23.78 6.25 -9.90
CA PRO A 590 -24.02 5.92 -8.48
C PRO A 590 -22.81 5.39 -7.69
N ASP A 591 -21.74 4.92 -8.36
CA ASP A 591 -20.48 4.52 -7.73
C ASP A 591 -19.39 5.60 -7.78
N PHE A 592 -19.71 6.82 -8.25
CA PHE A 592 -18.77 7.93 -8.38
C PHE A 592 -18.37 8.53 -7.02
N ILE A 593 -17.07 8.64 -6.76
CA ILE A 593 -16.50 9.43 -5.66
C ILE A 593 -15.28 10.20 -6.19
N THR A 594 -15.16 11.48 -5.82
CA THR A 594 -13.97 12.29 -6.13
C THR A 594 -13.40 12.96 -4.87
N TRP A 595 -12.06 13.09 -4.80
CA TRP A 595 -11.38 13.79 -3.71
C TRP A 595 -10.47 14.90 -4.25
N LEU A 596 -10.61 16.10 -3.73
CA LEU A 596 -9.77 17.25 -4.05
C LEU A 596 -8.58 17.30 -3.10
N GLU A 597 -7.34 17.35 -3.59
CA GLU A 597 -6.21 17.68 -2.73
C GLU A 597 -6.17 19.18 -2.44
N ILE A 598 -6.47 19.55 -1.20
CA ILE A 598 -6.42 20.92 -0.71
C ILE A 598 -5.57 20.93 0.56
N ILE A 599 -4.26 20.97 0.39
CA ILE A 599 -3.28 21.02 1.50
C ILE A 599 -3.45 22.36 2.24
N ILE A 600 -4.13 22.34 3.39
CA ILE A 600 -4.31 23.46 4.32
C ILE A 600 -3.19 23.49 5.37
N GLY A 601 -2.47 24.62 5.45
CA GLY A 601 -1.49 24.92 6.50
C GLY A 601 -1.70 26.34 7.07
N GLY A 602 -0.76 27.25 6.79
CA GLY A 602 -0.86 28.65 7.21
C GLY A 602 -1.97 29.42 6.50
N GLU A 603 -2.40 28.94 5.33
CA GLU A 603 -3.47 29.49 4.50
C GLU A 603 -4.89 29.10 4.95
N LYS A 604 -5.04 28.49 6.13
CA LYS A 604 -6.34 28.01 6.67
C LYS A 604 -7.45 29.06 6.68
N ASP A 605 -7.12 30.32 6.92
CA ASP A 605 -8.16 31.35 7.08
C ASP A 605 -8.71 31.79 5.72
N LEU A 606 -7.86 31.84 4.69
CA LEU A 606 -8.26 32.00 3.30
C LEU A 606 -9.09 30.80 2.81
N LEU A 607 -8.60 29.57 3.02
CA LEU A 607 -9.17 28.38 2.37
C LEU A 607 -10.35 27.73 3.12
N ALA A 608 -10.53 28.01 4.41
CA ALA A 608 -11.52 27.31 5.23
C ALA A 608 -12.26 28.19 6.26
N CYS A 609 -11.55 29.01 7.05
CA CYS A 609 -12.17 29.70 8.20
C CYS A 609 -13.00 30.93 7.81
N SER A 610 -12.51 31.74 6.85
CA SER A 610 -13.22 32.94 6.39
C SER A 610 -14.03 32.62 5.13
N TYR A 611 -15.26 33.13 5.04
CA TYR A 611 -16.06 33.06 3.82
C TYR A 611 -15.49 34.02 2.77
N ASN A 612 -15.07 33.48 1.62
CA ASN A 612 -14.53 34.20 0.46
C ASN A 612 -14.53 33.26 -0.77
N ASP A 613 -14.11 33.74 -1.93
CA ASP A 613 -14.09 33.02 -3.22
C ASP A 613 -13.06 31.87 -3.31
N TYR A 614 -12.11 31.80 -2.39
CA TYR A 614 -11.14 30.70 -2.21
C TYR A 614 -11.57 29.71 -1.10
N ASN A 615 -12.73 29.92 -0.46
CA ASN A 615 -13.21 29.03 0.60
C ASN A 615 -13.72 27.69 0.04
N TRP A 616 -13.04 26.61 0.38
CA TRP A 616 -13.32 25.27 -0.14
C TRP A 616 -14.49 24.55 0.54
N TYR A 617 -15.13 25.15 1.55
CA TYR A 617 -16.19 24.50 2.33
C TYR A 617 -17.57 25.08 2.02
N GLN A 618 -17.86 26.31 2.46
CA GLN A 618 -19.17 26.92 2.27
C GLN A 618 -19.33 27.40 0.81
N TYR A 619 -18.45 28.31 0.38
CA TYR A 619 -18.51 28.90 -0.96
C TYR A 619 -18.44 27.84 -2.06
N PHE A 620 -17.58 26.81 -1.91
CA PHE A 620 -17.51 25.70 -2.86
C PHE A 620 -18.84 24.92 -3.00
N ASN A 621 -19.53 24.63 -1.88
CA ASN A 621 -20.84 23.98 -1.92
C ASN A 621 -21.90 24.87 -2.60
N GLU A 622 -21.85 26.18 -2.38
CA GLU A 622 -22.72 27.15 -3.05
C GLU A 622 -22.42 27.22 -4.56
N GLN A 623 -21.14 27.22 -4.98
CA GLN A 623 -20.77 27.17 -6.40
C GLN A 623 -21.20 25.85 -7.08
N MET A 624 -21.07 24.70 -6.41
CA MET A 624 -21.57 23.43 -6.92
C MET A 624 -23.11 23.41 -7.04
N THR A 625 -23.81 24.00 -6.07
CA THR A 625 -25.27 24.14 -6.10
C THR A 625 -25.71 25.05 -7.25
N ALA A 626 -25.05 26.21 -7.42
CA ALA A 626 -25.30 27.14 -8.52
C ALA A 626 -24.96 26.56 -9.90
N ALA A 627 -23.97 25.66 -9.97
CA ALA A 627 -23.63 24.88 -11.17
C ALA A 627 -24.57 23.67 -11.40
N GLY A 628 -25.59 23.48 -10.57
CA GLY A 628 -26.65 22.49 -10.76
C GLY A 628 -26.35 21.07 -10.25
N LEU A 629 -25.37 20.89 -9.37
CA LEU A 629 -25.20 19.62 -8.64
C LEU A 629 -26.26 19.50 -7.53
N SER A 630 -26.82 18.31 -7.38
CA SER A 630 -27.71 18.00 -6.25
C SER A 630 -26.93 17.84 -4.94
N SER A 631 -27.61 17.88 -3.80
CA SER A 631 -27.01 17.60 -2.49
C SER A 631 -26.38 16.20 -2.40
N THR A 632 -26.93 15.21 -3.11
CA THR A 632 -26.35 13.86 -3.24
C THR A 632 -25.05 13.87 -4.07
N GLU A 633 -24.99 14.66 -5.14
CA GLU A 633 -23.80 14.76 -6.00
C GLU A 633 -22.68 15.59 -5.37
N ILE A 634 -23.02 16.66 -4.65
CA ILE A 634 -22.11 17.33 -3.70
C ILE A 634 -21.63 16.31 -2.65
N GLY A 635 -22.52 15.41 -2.23
CA GLY A 635 -22.23 14.24 -1.41
C GLY A 635 -21.27 13.21 -2.03
N TYR A 636 -20.92 13.29 -3.32
CA TYR A 636 -19.85 12.48 -3.94
C TYR A 636 -18.50 13.19 -3.94
N VAL A 637 -18.48 14.52 -3.83
CA VAL A 637 -17.27 15.34 -3.77
C VAL A 637 -16.73 15.32 -2.34
N LYS A 638 -15.41 15.17 -2.21
CA LYS A 638 -14.68 15.11 -0.94
C LYS A 638 -13.45 16.01 -0.99
N ILE A 639 -13.00 16.45 0.18
CA ILE A 639 -11.79 17.25 0.35
C ILE A 639 -10.79 16.40 1.13
N TRP A 640 -9.58 16.29 0.61
CA TRP A 640 -8.42 15.77 1.31
C TRP A 640 -7.56 16.97 1.73
N SER A 641 -7.58 17.26 3.03
CA SER A 641 -6.82 18.35 3.65
C SER A 641 -5.64 17.84 4.49
N SER A 642 -4.68 18.74 4.74
CA SER A 642 -3.47 18.50 5.53
C SER A 642 -3.56 18.95 6.99
N ASP A 643 -4.78 19.08 7.53
CA ASP A 643 -5.09 18.96 8.97
C ASP A 643 -4.89 17.52 9.48
N TYR A 644 -3.83 16.87 8.99
CA TYR A 644 -3.42 15.52 9.31
C TYR A 644 -3.09 15.39 10.80
N PRO A 645 -3.47 14.28 11.48
CA PRO A 645 -3.69 12.95 10.88
C PRO A 645 -5.01 12.28 11.35
N LYS A 646 -6.09 12.34 10.54
CA LYS A 646 -7.40 11.77 10.94
C LYS A 646 -8.21 10.94 9.92
N GLY A 647 -7.82 10.89 8.63
CA GLY A 647 -8.62 10.21 7.59
C GLY A 647 -7.87 9.49 6.48
N SER A 648 -6.54 9.61 6.43
CA SER A 648 -5.64 8.94 5.48
C SER A 648 -4.24 8.92 6.08
N VAL A 649 -3.30 8.13 5.55
CA VAL A 649 -1.89 8.19 6.00
C VAL A 649 -0.90 8.17 4.85
N LEU A 650 -0.03 9.20 4.80
CA LEU A 650 1.12 9.31 3.90
C LEU A 650 2.38 8.88 4.66
N ILE A 651 2.79 7.63 4.47
CA ILE A 651 3.89 7.00 5.23
C ILE A 651 5.16 6.99 4.39
N LYS A 652 6.07 7.92 4.71
CA LYS A 652 7.39 8.08 4.06
C LYS A 652 8.52 7.31 4.77
N ASP A 653 8.20 6.51 5.78
CA ASP A 653 9.12 5.73 6.60
C ASP A 653 9.11 4.24 6.19
N LYS A 654 10.27 3.58 6.23
CA LYS A 654 10.44 2.13 6.00
C LYS A 654 10.11 1.30 7.24
N ASN A 655 9.99 1.94 8.40
CA ASN A 655 9.72 1.25 9.66
C ASN A 655 8.29 0.71 9.67
N VAL A 656 8.16 -0.61 9.48
CA VAL A 656 6.89 -1.35 9.49
C VAL A 656 6.08 -1.12 10.76
N ALA A 657 6.72 -0.86 11.91
CA ALA A 657 6.02 -0.51 13.15
C ALA A 657 5.47 0.93 13.13
N THR A 658 6.21 1.89 12.59
CA THR A 658 5.70 3.26 12.32
C THR A 658 4.51 3.19 11.38
N HIS A 659 4.66 2.51 10.25
CA HIS A 659 3.65 2.35 9.19
C HIS A 659 2.35 1.77 9.77
N ARG A 660 2.44 0.62 10.44
CA ARG A 660 1.34 -0.03 11.14
C ARG A 660 0.74 0.81 12.28
N SER A 661 1.53 1.62 12.98
CA SER A 661 1.01 2.48 14.06
C SER A 661 0.03 3.53 13.53
N PHE A 662 0.29 4.07 12.34
CA PHE A 662 -0.62 4.99 11.68
C PHE A 662 -1.85 4.27 11.09
N GLU A 663 -1.70 3.06 10.53
CA GLU A 663 -2.87 2.28 10.10
C GLU A 663 -3.79 1.95 11.28
N VAL A 664 -3.23 1.57 12.44
CA VAL A 664 -4.02 1.40 13.67
C VAL A 664 -4.74 2.68 14.04
N GLN A 665 -4.08 3.85 14.04
CA GLN A 665 -4.75 5.14 14.27
C GLN A 665 -5.86 5.42 13.23
N LEU A 666 -5.63 5.10 11.96
CA LEU A 666 -6.60 5.26 10.88
C LEU A 666 -7.87 4.43 11.10
N PHE A 667 -7.76 3.25 11.73
CA PHE A 667 -8.91 2.36 11.97
C PHE A 667 -9.54 2.49 13.37
N THR A 668 -8.79 2.88 14.40
CA THR A 668 -9.34 3.05 15.76
C THR A 668 -9.95 4.43 16.02
N GLN A 669 -9.70 5.43 15.19
CA GLN A 669 -10.32 6.75 15.34
C GLN A 669 -11.85 6.72 15.12
N THR A 670 -12.56 7.06 16.20
CA THR A 670 -14.01 7.33 16.27
C THR A 670 -14.29 8.84 16.31
N GLY A 671 -15.48 9.26 15.91
CA GLY A 671 -15.93 10.66 16.00
C GLY A 671 -15.58 11.55 14.78
N PHE A 672 -14.72 11.10 13.87
CA PHE A 672 -14.47 11.81 12.60
C PHE A 672 -15.27 11.16 11.45
N ASN A 673 -16.12 11.94 10.77
CA ASN A 673 -16.95 11.43 9.67
C ASN A 673 -16.20 11.34 8.34
N ALA A 674 -15.02 10.72 8.36
CA ALA A 674 -14.33 10.33 7.13
C ALA A 674 -15.26 9.44 6.30
N ASN A 675 -15.56 9.84 5.07
CA ASN A 675 -16.37 9.04 4.14
C ASN A 675 -15.55 7.98 3.40
N VAL A 676 -14.22 8.12 3.44
CA VAL A 676 -13.24 7.16 2.92
C VAL A 676 -12.07 7.13 3.92
N ARG A 677 -11.52 5.94 4.19
CA ARG A 677 -10.22 5.77 4.87
C ARG A 677 -9.21 5.29 3.81
N ASN A 678 -8.13 6.03 3.55
CA ASN A 678 -7.09 5.62 2.59
C ASN A 678 -5.84 5.09 3.31
N ILE A 679 -5.40 3.89 2.93
CA ILE A 679 -4.11 3.30 3.28
C ILE A 679 -3.13 3.55 2.13
N LEU A 680 -1.87 3.89 2.43
CA LEU A 680 -0.79 3.95 1.44
C LEU A 680 0.06 2.67 1.48
N SER A 681 0.08 1.92 0.37
CA SER A 681 1.16 0.95 0.12
C SER A 681 2.31 1.68 -0.56
N SER A 682 3.40 1.93 0.17
CA SER A 682 4.54 2.72 -0.33
C SER A 682 5.72 1.84 -0.76
N TYR A 683 6.32 2.13 -1.92
CA TYR A 683 7.69 1.71 -2.19
C TYR A 683 8.71 2.63 -1.51
N SER A 684 9.91 2.09 -1.31
CA SER A 684 10.99 2.70 -0.56
C SER A 684 11.71 3.85 -1.29
N PHE A 685 11.91 4.98 -0.61
CA PHE A 685 13.09 5.84 -0.86
C PHE A 685 14.35 5.06 -0.41
N ARG A 686 15.13 4.50 -1.34
CA ARG A 686 16.17 3.51 -0.99
C ARG A 686 17.42 4.12 -0.37
N SER A 687 18.21 3.31 0.33
CA SER A 687 19.45 3.73 1.00
C SER A 687 20.57 4.14 0.04
N ASN A 688 20.43 3.85 -1.26
CA ASN A 688 21.31 4.35 -2.33
C ASN A 688 20.94 5.76 -2.83
N GLY A 689 19.94 6.42 -2.22
CA GLY A 689 19.50 7.77 -2.59
C GLY A 689 18.42 7.84 -3.66
N ALA A 690 18.10 6.73 -4.35
CA ALA A 690 17.06 6.69 -5.38
C ALA A 690 15.65 6.87 -4.79
N LYS A 691 14.84 7.68 -5.47
CA LYS A 691 13.46 8.04 -5.13
C LYS A 691 12.42 7.53 -6.14
N GLY A 692 12.88 6.99 -7.28
CA GLY A 692 12.06 6.45 -8.38
C GLY A 692 11.53 5.03 -8.13
N PHE A 693 10.94 4.43 -9.16
CA PHE A 693 10.18 3.18 -9.03
C PHE A 693 10.97 1.97 -9.50
N PRO A 694 10.74 0.78 -8.91
CA PRO A 694 11.31 -0.46 -9.39
C PRO A 694 10.53 -1.01 -10.61
N ASP A 695 10.21 -0.15 -11.57
CA ASP A 695 9.51 -0.49 -12.82
C ASP A 695 10.45 -0.57 -14.03
N GLY A 696 11.75 -0.31 -13.82
CA GLY A 696 12.77 -0.34 -14.87
C GLY A 696 12.87 0.95 -15.69
N TYR A 697 11.93 1.89 -15.60
CA TYR A 697 12.06 3.20 -16.25
C TYR A 697 13.05 4.11 -15.52
N SER A 698 13.27 3.88 -14.21
CA SER A 698 14.34 4.52 -13.44
C SER A 698 15.66 3.75 -13.43
N ASP A 699 15.83 2.74 -14.28
CA ASP A 699 17.10 2.03 -14.38
C ASP A 699 18.08 2.75 -15.32
N CYS A 700 19.27 3.04 -14.81
CA CYS A 700 20.37 3.60 -15.60
C CYS A 700 20.88 2.67 -16.71
N SER A 701 20.46 1.41 -16.78
CA SER A 701 20.62 0.58 -17.98
C SER A 701 19.95 1.19 -19.23
N ARG A 702 18.98 2.10 -19.04
CA ARG A 702 18.35 2.90 -20.11
C ARG A 702 19.06 4.22 -20.41
N PHE A 703 20.01 4.66 -19.57
CA PHE A 703 20.62 5.99 -19.69
C PHE A 703 21.61 6.03 -20.86
N LYS A 704 21.32 6.89 -21.85
CA LYS A 704 22.07 7.02 -23.11
C LYS A 704 23.04 8.22 -23.11
N GLY A 705 22.92 9.12 -22.13
CA GLY A 705 23.76 10.31 -22.02
C GLY A 705 25.08 10.06 -21.29
N THR A 706 25.91 11.10 -21.20
CA THR A 706 27.17 11.10 -20.44
C THR A 706 26.98 11.78 -19.09
N GLY A 707 27.16 11.06 -17.97
CA GLY A 707 27.07 11.64 -16.63
C GLY A 707 26.84 10.64 -15.51
N THR A 708 26.58 11.14 -14.30
CA THR A 708 26.23 10.34 -13.13
C THR A 708 24.73 9.98 -13.12
N CYS A 709 24.44 8.69 -12.90
CA CYS A 709 23.08 8.17 -12.82
C CYS A 709 22.92 7.20 -11.65
N ILE A 710 21.84 7.34 -10.87
CA ILE A 710 21.46 6.49 -9.73
C ILE A 710 20.29 5.60 -10.16
N SER A 711 20.53 4.30 -10.25
CA SER A 711 19.54 3.35 -10.77
C SER A 711 18.52 2.91 -9.69
N MET A 712 17.28 2.74 -10.13
CA MET A 712 16.26 1.90 -9.49
C MET A 712 15.83 0.80 -10.48
N PRO A 713 16.49 -0.39 -10.45
CA PRO A 713 16.18 -1.49 -11.36
C PRO A 713 14.77 -2.06 -11.18
N TYR A 714 14.27 -2.76 -12.20
CA TYR A 714 12.99 -3.46 -12.12
C TYR A 714 12.95 -4.47 -10.96
N SER A 715 11.85 -4.45 -10.21
CA SER A 715 11.42 -5.49 -9.29
C SER A 715 9.91 -5.47 -9.26
N ALA A 716 9.27 -6.58 -9.65
CA ALA A 716 7.82 -6.75 -9.58
C ALA A 716 7.25 -6.25 -8.24
N ALA A 717 6.10 -5.61 -8.28
CA ALA A 717 5.41 -5.11 -7.09
C ALA A 717 4.59 -6.24 -6.44
N TYR A 718 3.96 -7.09 -7.23
CA TYR A 718 3.24 -8.28 -6.77
C TYR A 718 4.18 -9.45 -6.41
N ASP A 719 3.71 -10.36 -5.54
CA ASP A 719 4.31 -11.68 -5.27
C ASP A 719 3.22 -12.66 -4.80
N ALA A 720 3.22 -13.87 -5.38
CA ALA A 720 2.26 -14.93 -5.08
C ALA A 720 2.65 -15.83 -3.89
N ASN A 721 3.96 -16.02 -3.66
CA ASN A 721 4.49 -16.93 -2.64
C ASN A 721 4.53 -16.27 -1.25
N ALA A 722 4.68 -14.96 -1.23
CA ALA A 722 5.03 -14.25 -0.01
C ALA A 722 3.87 -14.26 1.02
N SER A 723 4.21 -14.53 2.29
CA SER A 723 3.27 -15.01 3.31
C SER A 723 2.33 -13.94 3.91
N ARG A 724 1.14 -14.37 4.37
CA ARG A 724 0.17 -13.54 5.10
C ARG A 724 0.40 -13.56 6.61
N VAL A 725 0.11 -12.44 7.29
CA VAL A 725 -0.23 -12.44 8.71
C VAL A 725 -1.72 -12.74 8.84
N THR A 726 -2.08 -13.85 9.49
CA THR A 726 -3.48 -14.23 9.73
C THR A 726 -4.01 -13.54 10.99
N SER A 727 -4.86 -12.53 10.83
CA SER A 727 -5.48 -11.81 11.94
C SER A 727 -6.60 -12.62 12.61
N GLY A 728 -6.70 -12.49 13.94
CA GLY A 728 -7.79 -13.07 14.72
C GLY A 728 -9.11 -12.33 14.54
N ILE A 729 -10.21 -12.95 14.99
CA ILE A 729 -11.57 -12.43 14.85
C ILE A 729 -11.74 -11.10 15.61
N LEU A 730 -12.18 -10.06 14.90
CA LEU A 730 -12.53 -8.76 15.48
C LEU A 730 -13.95 -8.80 16.07
N LEU A 731 -14.08 -9.23 17.34
CA LEU A 731 -15.32 -9.02 18.10
C LEU A 731 -15.36 -7.57 18.61
N VAL A 732 -16.32 -6.79 18.10
CA VAL A 732 -16.58 -5.42 18.55
C VAL A 732 -17.54 -5.44 19.75
N PRO A 733 -17.15 -4.98 20.95
CA PRO A 733 -18.09 -4.83 22.06
C PRO A 733 -18.99 -3.62 21.82
N ILE A 734 -20.32 -3.83 21.80
CA ILE A 734 -21.30 -2.75 21.77
C ILE A 734 -21.33 -2.09 23.15
N SER A 735 -20.66 -0.94 23.29
CA SER A 735 -20.74 -0.13 24.51
C SER A 735 -21.95 0.79 24.45
N LEU A 736 -22.97 0.50 25.27
CA LEU A 736 -24.11 1.38 25.46
C LEU A 736 -23.68 2.64 26.21
N TYR A 737 -23.91 3.82 25.63
CA TYR A 737 -23.71 5.10 26.31
C TYR A 737 -24.82 5.32 27.33
N SER A 738 -24.52 5.06 28.61
CA SER A 738 -25.32 5.58 29.72
C SER A 738 -24.93 7.03 30.00
N HIS A 739 -25.85 7.97 29.76
CA HIS A 739 -25.79 9.33 30.30
C HIS A 739 -27.07 9.58 31.08
N SER A 740 -26.94 9.81 32.39
CA SER A 740 -28.07 10.01 33.30
C SER A 740 -28.08 11.43 33.84
N PHE A 741 -28.99 12.27 33.35
CA PHE A 741 -29.49 13.45 34.07
C PHE A 741 -30.93 13.78 33.61
N ILE A 742 -31.91 13.40 34.45
CA ILE A 742 -33.27 13.95 34.66
C ILE A 742 -34.08 14.46 33.43
N TRP A 743 -35.31 14.01 33.15
CA TRP A 743 -36.46 13.86 34.06
C TRP A 743 -37.55 12.87 33.55
N PHE A 744 -38.46 12.47 34.46
CA PHE A 744 -39.84 11.96 34.27
C PHE A 744 -40.11 10.72 33.36
N ASP A 745 -40.29 9.58 34.05
CA ASP A 745 -41.57 8.86 34.23
C ASP A 745 -41.71 7.37 33.78
N SER A 746 -42.39 6.63 34.67
CA SER A 746 -43.22 5.43 34.53
C SER A 746 -42.72 4.09 33.93
N MET A 747 -42.53 3.16 34.88
CA MET A 747 -43.09 1.78 34.92
C MET A 747 -42.39 0.60 34.23
N ARG A 748 -41.65 -0.14 35.07
CA ARG A 748 -41.76 -1.61 35.35
C ARG A 748 -41.97 -2.59 34.17
N PHE A 749 -41.06 -3.57 34.02
CA PHE A 749 -41.26 -4.92 34.58
C PHE A 749 -40.00 -5.83 34.47
N PHE A 750 -40.03 -6.95 35.20
CA PHE A 750 -39.08 -8.07 35.27
C PHE A 750 -37.68 -7.84 35.88
N ALA A 751 -37.28 -8.83 36.68
CA ALA A 751 -36.02 -8.94 37.41
C ALA A 751 -35.57 -10.42 37.43
N VAL A 752 -34.46 -10.70 38.13
CA VAL A 752 -33.89 -12.03 38.41
C VAL A 752 -33.20 -12.73 37.22
N SER A 753 -31.88 -12.48 37.08
CA SER A 753 -30.86 -13.48 36.67
C SER A 753 -29.43 -12.91 36.78
N THR A 754 -28.95 -12.65 37.99
CA THR A 754 -27.60 -12.08 38.25
C THR A 754 -26.83 -12.80 39.37
N VAL A 755 -26.96 -14.13 39.46
CA VAL A 755 -26.10 -14.97 40.33
C VAL A 755 -25.72 -16.26 39.60
N LEU A 756 -24.65 -16.21 38.77
CA LEU A 756 -23.79 -17.35 38.35
C LEU A 756 -22.79 -16.92 37.23
N ALA A 757 -21.87 -16.02 37.54
CA ALA A 757 -20.74 -15.67 36.65
C ALA A 757 -19.39 -15.56 37.38
N SER A 758 -19.31 -16.03 38.63
CA SER A 758 -18.22 -15.71 39.57
C SER A 758 -17.58 -16.93 40.22
N ALA A 759 -17.34 -18.04 39.48
CA ALA A 759 -16.56 -19.19 39.99
C ALA A 759 -16.08 -20.24 38.95
N VAL A 760 -15.62 -19.88 37.74
CA VAL A 760 -14.85 -20.85 36.89
C VAL A 760 -13.68 -20.18 36.15
N SER A 761 -12.69 -19.69 36.90
CA SER A 761 -11.37 -19.27 36.35
C SER A 761 -10.26 -20.11 36.97
N SER A 762 -10.34 -21.44 36.76
CA SER A 762 -9.41 -22.41 37.35
C SER A 762 -8.28 -22.78 36.40
N ALA A 763 -7.06 -22.39 36.76
CA ALA A 763 -5.79 -23.02 36.36
C ALA A 763 -5.45 -23.13 34.85
N LEU A 764 -5.00 -22.02 34.27
CA LEU A 764 -3.74 -22.05 33.50
C LEU A 764 -2.77 -21.06 34.14
N GLY A 765 -1.74 -21.60 34.81
CA GLY A 765 -0.75 -20.81 35.54
C GLY A 765 0.19 -20.04 34.62
N VAL A 766 0.41 -18.77 34.92
CA VAL A 766 1.43 -17.92 34.26
C VAL A 766 2.83 -18.36 34.71
N SER A 767 3.77 -18.42 33.78
CA SER A 767 5.15 -18.82 34.03
C SER A 767 6.14 -17.64 33.96
N LEU A 768 7.23 -17.71 34.72
CA LEU A 768 8.40 -16.85 34.63
C LEU A 768 9.58 -17.66 34.12
N TYR A 769 9.94 -17.46 32.86
CA TYR A 769 11.15 -18.02 32.27
C TYR A 769 12.36 -17.16 32.61
N LEU A 770 13.45 -17.78 33.03
CA LEU A 770 14.75 -17.12 33.20
C LEU A 770 15.72 -17.59 32.12
N VAL A 771 16.34 -16.65 31.41
CA VAL A 771 17.20 -16.90 30.25
C VAL A 771 18.51 -16.14 30.42
N GLY A 772 19.59 -16.86 30.67
CA GLY A 772 20.88 -16.23 30.94
C GLY A 772 22.05 -17.19 31.10
N ASP A 773 23.13 -16.68 31.68
CA ASP A 773 24.41 -17.37 31.86
C ASP A 773 24.58 -17.99 33.26
N SER A 774 25.81 -18.26 33.69
CA SER A 774 26.10 -19.01 34.92
C SER A 774 25.74 -18.28 36.21
N THR A 775 25.59 -16.96 36.23
CA THR A 775 25.13 -16.28 37.46
C THR A 775 23.63 -16.45 37.71
N MET A 776 22.87 -16.91 36.71
CA MET A 776 21.42 -17.18 36.77
C MET A 776 21.09 -18.68 36.78
N ALA A 777 21.97 -19.53 36.25
CA ALA A 777 21.76 -20.98 36.10
C ALA A 777 21.73 -21.74 37.43
N SER A 778 21.12 -22.93 37.43
CA SER A 778 21.25 -23.88 38.55
C SER A 778 22.51 -24.73 38.40
N HIS A 779 23.23 -24.93 39.51
CA HIS A 779 24.48 -25.69 39.58
C HIS A 779 24.32 -26.95 40.45
N LYS A 780 25.28 -27.89 40.35
CA LYS A 780 25.34 -29.03 41.27
C LYS A 780 25.93 -28.58 42.61
N ALA A 781 25.40 -29.09 43.72
CA ALA A 781 25.94 -28.82 45.05
C ALA A 781 27.46 -29.09 45.20
N SER A 782 27.99 -30.04 44.44
CA SER A 782 29.43 -30.35 44.36
C SER A 782 30.30 -29.25 43.74
N GLU A 783 29.72 -28.25 43.09
CA GLU A 783 30.44 -27.13 42.47
C GLU A 783 30.72 -25.97 43.45
N GLY A 784 30.06 -25.98 44.63
CA GLY A 784 30.19 -24.95 45.67
C GLY A 784 29.49 -23.61 45.38
N ILE A 785 28.87 -23.48 44.20
CA ILE A 785 28.26 -22.26 43.66
C ILE A 785 26.80 -22.50 43.29
N GLU A 786 26.01 -21.43 43.18
CA GLU A 786 24.62 -21.43 42.75
C GLU A 786 24.25 -20.09 42.10
N GLY A 787 23.33 -20.10 41.13
CA GLY A 787 22.85 -18.89 40.45
C GLY A 787 21.56 -18.32 41.02
N TRP A 788 21.37 -17.00 40.91
CA TRP A 788 20.25 -16.27 41.52
C TRP A 788 18.87 -16.70 41.02
N GLY A 789 18.81 -17.31 39.82
CA GLY A 789 17.58 -17.84 39.25
C GLY A 789 17.04 -19.10 39.93
N VAL A 790 17.71 -19.61 40.97
CA VAL A 790 17.20 -20.68 41.84
C VAL A 790 16.38 -20.12 43.01
N PRO A 791 16.94 -19.28 43.92
CA PRO A 791 16.20 -18.76 45.09
C PRO A 791 15.13 -17.69 44.79
N ILE A 792 14.91 -17.25 43.56
CA ILE A 792 13.96 -16.15 43.27
C ILE A 792 12.49 -16.44 43.67
N ASN A 793 12.10 -17.71 43.87
CA ASN A 793 10.79 -18.04 44.44
C ASN A 793 10.64 -17.66 45.93
N ASN A 794 11.74 -17.40 46.66
CA ASN A 794 11.71 -16.80 47.99
C ASN A 794 11.07 -15.40 48.00
N TYR A 795 11.02 -14.73 46.84
CA TYR A 795 10.60 -13.34 46.70
C TYR A 795 9.41 -13.13 45.76
N LEU A 796 9.01 -14.16 45.01
CA LEU A 796 7.85 -14.15 44.10
C LEU A 796 6.81 -15.22 44.49
N THR A 797 5.52 -14.94 44.30
CA THR A 797 4.41 -15.86 44.56
C THR A 797 3.34 -15.73 43.47
N GLY A 798 2.54 -16.79 43.25
CA GLY A 798 1.48 -16.81 42.24
C GLY A 798 1.96 -16.90 40.78
N ILE A 799 3.23 -17.25 40.56
CA ILE A 799 3.84 -17.41 39.23
C ILE A 799 4.74 -18.66 39.20
N THR A 800 4.70 -19.44 38.11
CA THR A 800 5.47 -20.68 37.98
C THR A 800 6.88 -20.40 37.45
N LEU A 801 7.91 -20.61 38.28
CA LEU A 801 9.30 -20.40 37.88
C LEU A 801 9.79 -21.48 36.91
N VAL A 802 10.42 -21.08 35.81
CA VAL A 802 10.99 -21.97 34.79
C VAL A 802 12.40 -21.48 34.43
N ASN A 803 13.40 -21.83 35.26
CA ASN A 803 14.78 -21.46 34.97
C ASN A 803 15.31 -22.23 33.73
N LYS A 804 15.82 -21.49 32.74
CA LYS A 804 16.40 -21.98 31.48
C LYS A 804 17.78 -21.35 31.21
N ALA A 805 18.38 -20.67 32.19
CA ALA A 805 19.77 -20.24 32.10
C ALA A 805 20.71 -21.44 32.04
N VAL A 806 21.85 -21.29 31.37
CA VAL A 806 22.81 -22.39 31.14
C VAL A 806 24.23 -21.91 31.41
N SER A 807 24.92 -22.60 32.31
CA SER A 807 26.29 -22.28 32.69
C SER A 807 27.24 -22.22 31.48
N GLY A 808 28.11 -21.19 31.48
CA GLY A 808 29.11 -20.94 30.45
C GLY A 808 28.59 -20.50 29.08
N ARG A 809 27.32 -20.05 28.97
CA ARG A 809 26.76 -19.53 27.71
C ARG A 809 26.83 -18.01 27.64
N SER A 810 27.01 -17.50 26.44
CA SER A 810 26.88 -16.08 26.09
C SER A 810 25.58 -15.87 25.32
N ALA A 811 25.15 -14.62 25.09
CA ALA A 811 23.99 -14.34 24.25
C ALA A 811 24.14 -14.95 22.85
N ARG A 812 25.37 -14.92 22.29
CA ARG A 812 25.76 -15.61 21.05
C ARG A 812 25.62 -17.13 21.14
N SER A 813 26.27 -17.79 22.10
CA SER A 813 26.28 -19.27 22.13
C SER A 813 24.95 -19.87 22.57
N TYR A 814 24.18 -19.18 23.43
CA TYR A 814 22.82 -19.55 23.79
C TYR A 814 21.87 -19.51 22.58
N TRP A 815 22.07 -18.55 21.67
CA TRP A 815 21.38 -18.49 20.39
C TRP A 815 21.84 -19.61 19.44
N ARG A 816 23.15 -19.74 19.20
CA ARG A 816 23.76 -20.73 18.28
C ARG A 816 23.44 -22.18 18.66
N GLU A 817 23.44 -22.52 19.94
CA GLU A 817 23.10 -23.86 20.45
C GLU A 817 21.58 -24.16 20.46
N GLY A 818 20.75 -23.29 19.88
CA GLY A 818 19.29 -23.47 19.81
C GLY A 818 18.57 -23.41 21.16
N LYS A 819 19.26 -23.02 22.25
CA LYS A 819 18.64 -22.97 23.59
C LYS A 819 17.50 -21.97 23.62
N TRP A 820 17.70 -20.81 22.99
CA TRP A 820 16.63 -19.82 22.81
C TRP A 820 15.42 -20.39 22.05
N ALA A 821 15.63 -21.14 20.97
CA ALA A 821 14.53 -21.73 20.21
C ALA A 821 13.71 -22.73 21.05
N ALA A 822 14.37 -23.51 21.93
CA ALA A 822 13.69 -24.40 22.86
C ALA A 822 12.89 -23.65 23.94
N VAL A 823 13.39 -22.49 24.42
CA VAL A 823 12.61 -21.60 25.30
C VAL A 823 11.40 -21.04 24.54
N GLN A 824 11.62 -20.42 23.38
CA GLN A 824 10.56 -19.82 22.56
C GLN A 824 9.49 -20.83 22.13
N ALA A 825 9.84 -22.10 21.93
CA ALA A 825 8.88 -23.18 21.67
C ALA A 825 8.00 -23.50 22.89
N SER A 826 8.50 -23.26 24.12
CA SER A 826 7.80 -23.54 25.38
C SER A 826 6.90 -22.38 25.87
N LEU A 827 7.18 -21.14 25.45
CA LEU A 827 6.46 -19.94 25.88
C LEU A 827 4.98 -19.95 25.46
N LYS A 828 4.12 -19.49 26.38
CA LYS A 828 2.68 -19.26 26.17
C LYS A 828 2.36 -17.77 26.28
N SER A 829 1.21 -17.37 25.75
CA SER A 829 0.73 -16.00 25.89
C SER A 829 0.42 -15.68 27.35
N GLY A 830 0.98 -14.58 27.86
CA GLY A 830 0.89 -14.17 29.27
C GLY A 830 2.08 -14.58 30.14
N ASP A 831 2.97 -15.48 29.68
CA ASP A 831 4.22 -15.78 30.39
C ASP A 831 5.16 -14.55 30.44
N PHE A 832 6.11 -14.55 31.35
CA PHE A 832 7.19 -13.56 31.45
C PHE A 832 8.54 -14.20 31.10
N VAL A 833 9.47 -13.44 30.53
CA VAL A 833 10.82 -13.92 30.17
C VAL A 833 11.87 -12.91 30.62
N VAL A 834 12.65 -13.23 31.65
CA VAL A 834 13.82 -12.42 32.02
C VAL A 834 15.01 -12.85 31.17
N ILE A 835 15.66 -11.89 30.51
CA ILE A 835 16.84 -12.11 29.68
C ILE A 835 18.01 -11.34 30.32
N GLU A 836 19.08 -12.04 30.68
CA GLU A 836 20.27 -11.49 31.34
C GLU A 836 21.54 -12.19 30.82
N PHE A 837 22.46 -11.45 30.21
CA PHE A 837 23.74 -11.97 29.74
C PHE A 837 24.82 -10.90 29.87
N GLY A 838 26.08 -11.32 30.08
CA GLY A 838 27.21 -10.40 29.93
C GLY A 838 28.56 -11.01 30.27
N HIS A 839 28.60 -11.92 31.25
CA HIS A 839 29.84 -12.50 31.77
C HIS A 839 30.61 -13.30 30.72
N ASN A 840 29.91 -13.99 29.83
CA ASN A 840 30.52 -14.82 28.78
C ASN A 840 30.65 -14.11 27.41
N ASP A 841 30.19 -12.86 27.27
CA ASP A 841 30.15 -12.13 26.00
C ASP A 841 31.36 -11.22 25.75
N GLY A 842 32.28 -11.13 26.71
CA GLY A 842 33.53 -10.36 26.63
C GLY A 842 34.53 -10.89 25.58
N GLY A 843 35.56 -10.10 25.30
CA GLY A 843 36.64 -10.46 24.35
C GLY A 843 36.34 -10.11 22.88
N SER A 844 36.95 -10.86 21.97
CA SER A 844 36.80 -10.75 20.51
C SER A 844 36.22 -12.05 19.90
N PRO A 845 35.29 -11.98 18.94
CA PRO A 845 34.80 -13.15 18.22
C PRO A 845 35.91 -13.97 17.51
N SER A 846 37.05 -13.36 17.20
CA SER A 846 38.19 -14.01 16.55
C SER A 846 39.07 -14.85 17.49
N THR A 847 38.87 -14.76 18.81
CA THR A 847 39.63 -15.51 19.83
C THR A 847 38.73 -16.22 20.85
N SER A 848 37.41 -16.18 20.64
CA SER A 848 36.42 -16.81 21.52
C SER A 848 35.14 -17.14 20.77
N ASP A 849 34.75 -18.42 20.81
CA ASP A 849 33.48 -18.93 20.27
C ASP A 849 32.25 -18.44 21.07
N ARG A 850 32.46 -17.74 22.20
CA ARG A 850 31.42 -17.12 23.03
C ARG A 850 31.28 -15.61 22.78
N ALA A 851 32.37 -14.91 22.46
CA ALA A 851 32.38 -13.46 22.35
C ALA A 851 31.43 -12.94 21.25
N SER A 852 30.69 -11.88 21.56
CA SER A 852 29.85 -11.14 20.60
C SER A 852 30.65 -10.00 19.95
N VAL A 853 30.22 -9.51 18.77
CA VAL A 853 30.85 -8.31 18.16
C VAL A 853 30.64 -7.10 19.07
N VAL A 854 31.66 -6.24 19.18
CA VAL A 854 31.62 -5.04 20.02
C VAL A 854 30.88 -3.91 19.29
N GLY A 855 29.90 -3.30 19.98
CA GLY A 855 29.09 -2.19 19.44
C GLY A 855 27.59 -2.36 19.70
N GLU A 856 26.81 -1.29 19.45
CA GLU A 856 25.36 -1.28 19.66
C GLU A 856 24.51 -1.41 18.39
N GLY A 857 25.11 -1.09 17.24
CA GLY A 857 24.53 -1.24 15.90
C GLY A 857 24.71 -2.65 15.32
N ASP A 858 24.37 -2.78 14.04
CA ASP A 858 24.21 -4.07 13.37
C ASP A 858 25.52 -4.59 12.75
N ALA A 859 26.64 -4.34 13.43
CA ALA A 859 27.97 -4.79 12.99
C ALA A 859 28.08 -6.32 13.02
N THR A 860 28.75 -6.88 12.02
CA THR A 860 28.94 -8.34 11.90
C THR A 860 30.38 -8.69 11.56
N GLN A 861 30.80 -9.90 11.95
CA GLN A 861 32.12 -10.45 11.67
C GLN A 861 31.97 -11.94 11.33
N LYS A 862 32.51 -12.37 10.18
CA LYS A 862 32.64 -13.82 9.91
C LYS A 862 33.85 -14.37 10.66
N VAL A 863 33.67 -15.49 11.35
CA VAL A 863 34.75 -16.22 12.05
C VAL A 863 34.63 -17.71 11.76
N THR A 864 35.74 -18.44 11.89
CA THR A 864 35.73 -19.90 11.93
C THR A 864 35.82 -20.33 13.39
N LEU A 865 34.90 -21.18 13.83
CA LEU A 865 34.85 -21.73 15.19
C LEU A 865 35.96 -22.76 15.41
N SER A 866 36.19 -23.12 16.68
CA SER A 866 37.11 -24.19 17.05
C SER A 866 36.77 -25.57 16.46
N ASP A 867 35.52 -25.78 16.02
CA ASP A 867 35.07 -26.99 15.30
C ASP A 867 35.20 -26.92 13.76
N GLY A 868 35.71 -25.79 13.21
CA GLY A 868 35.85 -25.56 11.77
C GLY A 868 34.63 -24.94 11.09
N THR A 869 33.51 -24.74 11.78
CA THR A 869 32.30 -24.12 11.22
C THR A 869 32.47 -22.62 11.02
N VAL A 870 32.06 -22.08 9.88
CA VAL A 870 32.06 -20.63 9.63
C VAL A 870 30.76 -19.99 10.12
N GLU A 871 30.85 -19.09 11.10
CA GLU A 871 29.73 -18.34 11.68
C GLU A 871 29.79 -16.86 11.28
N THR A 872 28.66 -16.26 10.88
CA THR A 872 28.50 -14.80 10.90
C THR A 872 28.07 -14.38 12.31
N VAL A 873 28.95 -13.70 13.02
CA VAL A 873 28.74 -13.22 14.39
C VAL A 873 28.16 -11.81 14.38
N TYR A 874 27.19 -11.54 15.26
CA TYR A 874 26.52 -10.26 15.44
C TYR A 874 26.91 -9.57 16.76
N THR A 875 26.49 -8.33 16.94
CA THR A 875 26.66 -7.59 18.22
C THR A 875 25.78 -8.14 19.34
N TRP A 876 26.20 -7.98 20.60
CA TRP A 876 25.42 -8.44 21.76
C TRP A 876 23.96 -7.95 21.77
N PRO A 877 23.66 -6.65 21.50
CA PRO A 877 22.28 -6.20 21.47
C PRO A 877 21.46 -6.87 20.36
N THR A 878 22.08 -7.37 19.30
CA THR A 878 21.37 -8.04 18.21
C THR A 878 20.75 -9.35 18.68
N TYR A 879 21.52 -10.22 19.34
CA TYR A 879 20.99 -11.46 19.92
C TYR A 879 19.88 -11.18 20.94
N VAL A 880 20.07 -10.20 21.84
CA VAL A 880 19.06 -9.86 22.86
C VAL A 880 17.82 -9.21 22.24
N LYS A 881 17.97 -8.36 21.21
CA LYS A 881 16.83 -7.83 20.42
C LYS A 881 16.02 -8.97 19.79
N TRP A 882 16.67 -10.02 19.26
CA TRP A 882 15.97 -11.19 18.72
C TRP A 882 15.28 -12.04 19.79
N MET A 883 15.87 -12.22 20.97
CA MET A 883 15.20 -12.90 22.09
C MET A 883 13.97 -12.11 22.60
N ILE A 884 14.05 -10.78 22.65
CA ILE A 884 12.90 -9.91 22.92
C ILE A 884 11.78 -10.12 21.89
N ASP A 885 12.11 -10.09 20.60
CA ASP A 885 11.13 -10.27 19.53
C ASP A 885 10.52 -11.68 19.56
N GLY A 886 11.34 -12.69 19.84
CA GLY A 886 10.91 -14.08 20.00
C GLY A 886 9.95 -14.27 21.17
N ALA A 887 10.20 -13.64 22.33
CA ALA A 887 9.27 -13.67 23.46
C ALA A 887 7.92 -13.02 23.10
N LYS A 888 7.96 -11.82 22.50
CA LYS A 888 6.76 -11.11 22.03
C LYS A 888 5.96 -11.92 21.00
N SER A 889 6.64 -12.66 20.11
CA SER A 889 5.99 -13.52 19.10
C SER A 889 5.10 -14.63 19.70
N LYS A 890 5.33 -14.97 20.97
CA LYS A 890 4.58 -15.99 21.72
C LYS A 890 3.53 -15.40 22.66
N GLY A 891 3.37 -14.06 22.67
CA GLY A 891 2.52 -13.33 23.61
C GLY A 891 3.12 -13.25 25.02
N ALA A 892 4.39 -13.60 25.20
CA ALA A 892 5.09 -13.46 26.47
C ALA A 892 5.66 -12.05 26.64
N THR A 893 5.84 -11.62 27.89
CA THR A 893 6.41 -10.31 28.27
C THR A 893 7.91 -10.45 28.55
N PRO A 894 8.81 -10.09 27.60
CA PRO A 894 10.23 -10.02 27.88
C PRO A 894 10.56 -8.85 28.82
N ILE A 895 11.50 -9.13 29.72
CA ILE A 895 12.07 -8.23 30.71
C ILE A 895 13.59 -8.30 30.50
N ILE A 896 14.23 -7.16 30.26
CA ILE A 896 15.69 -7.14 30.18
C ILE A 896 16.25 -6.80 31.55
N SER A 897 17.13 -7.68 32.05
CA SER A 897 17.90 -7.46 33.25
C SER A 897 19.32 -7.06 32.87
N SER A 898 19.95 -6.15 33.60
CA SER A 898 21.39 -5.91 33.46
C SER A 898 22.20 -7.08 34.04
N THR A 899 23.32 -7.42 33.40
CA THR A 899 24.25 -8.44 33.92
C THR A 899 24.62 -8.13 35.37
N THR A 900 24.63 -9.14 36.23
CA THR A 900 25.08 -8.99 37.62
C THR A 900 26.54 -8.50 37.67
N PRO A 901 26.97 -7.82 38.75
CA PRO A 901 28.37 -7.49 38.95
C PRO A 901 29.17 -8.73 39.36
N ASN A 902 30.47 -8.73 39.05
CA ASN A 902 31.46 -9.53 39.79
C ASN A 902 31.58 -9.00 41.23
N ASN A 903 32.29 -9.73 42.10
CA ASN A 903 32.60 -9.32 43.48
C ASN A 903 33.11 -7.86 43.52
N PRO A 904 32.32 -6.90 44.02
CA PRO A 904 32.63 -5.48 43.88
C PRO A 904 33.62 -4.97 44.93
N PHE A 905 34.10 -5.85 45.81
CA PHE A 905 35.19 -5.61 46.76
C PHE A 905 36.50 -6.32 46.36
N GLU A 906 36.55 -6.96 45.18
CA GLU A 906 37.78 -7.57 44.66
C GLU A 906 38.91 -6.52 44.61
N ASN A 907 39.93 -6.71 45.45
CA ASN A 907 41.10 -5.84 45.60
C ASN A 907 40.78 -4.37 45.98
N VAL A 908 39.58 -4.06 46.46
CA VAL A 908 39.15 -2.69 46.84
C VAL A 908 38.35 -2.68 48.15
N ASP A 909 38.37 -1.56 48.88
CA ASP A 909 37.59 -1.38 50.12
C ASP A 909 36.28 -0.60 49.91
N LYS A 910 36.03 -0.12 48.68
CA LYS A 910 34.82 0.63 48.30
C LYS A 910 34.35 0.19 46.92
N ILE A 911 33.04 -0.04 46.79
CA ILE A 911 32.40 -0.44 45.53
C ILE A 911 32.48 0.69 44.51
N ASN A 912 32.83 0.33 43.27
CA ASN A 912 32.65 1.19 42.10
C ASN A 912 31.28 0.92 41.46
N PHE A 913 30.42 1.95 41.41
CA PHE A 913 29.08 1.87 40.82
C PHE A 913 29.03 2.09 39.28
N THR A 914 30.20 2.24 38.62
CA THR A 914 30.27 2.45 37.17
C THR A 914 29.79 1.22 36.39
N PRO A 915 28.76 1.34 35.53
CA PRO A 915 28.23 0.21 34.78
C PRO A 915 29.15 -0.24 33.64
N GLY A 916 29.38 -1.55 33.53
CA GLY A 916 30.10 -2.15 32.41
C GLY A 916 29.30 -2.13 31.10
N ARG A 917 29.96 -2.29 29.94
CA ARG A 917 29.34 -2.13 28.61
C ARG A 917 28.03 -2.90 28.42
N PHE A 918 27.92 -4.11 28.97
CA PHE A 918 26.73 -4.96 28.83
C PHE A 918 25.52 -4.45 29.65
N VAL A 919 25.74 -3.71 30.73
CA VAL A 919 24.67 -3.01 31.48
C VAL A 919 24.06 -1.91 30.61
N THR A 920 24.91 -1.09 29.99
CA THR A 920 24.50 -0.05 29.03
C THR A 920 23.79 -0.67 27.82
N TYR A 921 24.35 -1.74 27.24
CA TYR A 921 23.74 -2.45 26.11
C TYR A 921 22.36 -3.05 26.47
N ALA A 922 22.21 -3.62 27.66
CA ALA A 922 20.92 -4.13 28.16
C ALA A 922 19.88 -3.01 28.25
N LYS A 923 20.25 -1.88 28.87
CA LYS A 923 19.40 -0.68 28.99
C LYS A 923 18.98 -0.13 27.62
N ASN A 924 19.92 -0.03 26.68
CA ASN A 924 19.67 0.51 25.35
C ASN A 924 18.86 -0.45 24.47
N ALA A 925 19.09 -1.77 24.55
CA ALA A 925 18.26 -2.78 23.89
C ALA A 925 16.81 -2.78 24.44
N ALA A 926 16.65 -2.63 25.76
CA ALA A 926 15.34 -2.54 26.40
C ALA A 926 14.56 -1.30 25.93
N ALA A 927 15.22 -0.13 25.91
CA ALA A 927 14.66 1.12 25.41
C ALA A 927 14.27 1.02 23.93
N ALA A 928 15.17 0.54 23.06
CA ALA A 928 14.95 0.40 21.62
C ALA A 928 13.81 -0.57 21.26
N LYS A 929 13.48 -1.52 22.15
CA LYS A 929 12.33 -2.44 22.00
C LYS A 929 11.12 -2.06 22.87
N GLY A 930 11.17 -0.96 23.61
CA GLY A 930 10.09 -0.44 24.46
C GLY A 930 9.78 -1.27 25.73
N VAL A 931 10.56 -2.31 26.02
CA VAL A 931 10.28 -3.28 27.10
C VAL A 931 10.67 -2.77 28.50
N PRO A 932 10.30 -3.45 29.59
CA PRO A 932 10.83 -3.19 30.93
C PRO A 932 12.35 -3.41 31.01
N TYR A 933 13.03 -2.57 31.80
CA TYR A 933 14.44 -2.73 32.15
C TYR A 933 14.58 -2.83 33.66
N VAL A 934 15.16 -3.93 34.15
CA VAL A 934 15.46 -4.17 35.56
C VAL A 934 16.93 -3.90 35.76
N ASP A 935 17.27 -2.88 36.56
CA ASP A 935 18.66 -2.48 36.78
C ASP A 935 19.33 -3.32 37.88
N HIS A 936 19.37 -4.62 37.63
CA HIS A 936 19.82 -5.64 38.57
C HIS A 936 21.27 -5.40 39.00
N PHE A 937 22.15 -4.96 38.09
CA PHE A 937 23.53 -4.53 38.41
C PHE A 937 23.59 -3.54 39.58
N THR A 938 22.89 -2.41 39.44
CA THR A 938 22.86 -1.33 40.46
C THR A 938 22.25 -1.82 41.77
N ALA A 939 21.18 -2.61 41.72
CA ALA A 939 20.56 -3.17 42.93
C ALA A 939 21.46 -4.18 43.65
N SER A 940 22.21 -5.03 42.93
CA SER A 940 23.18 -5.95 43.53
C SER A 940 24.30 -5.20 44.23
N LEU A 941 24.87 -4.16 43.58
CA LEU A 941 25.89 -3.31 44.19
C LEU A 941 25.39 -2.58 45.44
N LEU A 942 24.16 -2.07 45.43
CA LEU A 942 23.52 -1.46 46.61
C LEU A 942 23.37 -2.46 47.76
N ASN A 943 22.97 -3.71 47.47
CA ASN A 943 22.82 -4.75 48.48
C ASN A 943 24.19 -5.18 49.04
N TYR A 944 25.20 -5.38 48.19
CA TYR A 944 26.57 -5.68 48.63
C TYR A 944 27.19 -4.54 49.46
N ASN A 945 26.94 -3.28 49.09
CA ASN A 945 27.38 -2.13 49.88
C ASN A 945 26.77 -2.12 51.29
N LYS A 946 25.48 -2.51 51.40
CA LYS A 946 24.76 -2.63 52.68
C LYS A 946 25.24 -3.82 53.53
N LEU A 947 25.67 -4.91 52.90
CA LEU A 947 26.23 -6.09 53.56
C LEU A 947 27.70 -5.91 53.99
N GLY A 948 28.42 -5.03 53.29
CA GLY A 948 29.84 -4.76 53.53
C GLY A 948 30.79 -5.81 52.94
N LYS A 949 32.08 -5.47 52.97
CA LYS A 949 33.18 -6.20 52.31
C LYS A 949 33.24 -7.68 52.70
N ALA A 950 33.58 -7.98 53.96
CA ALA A 950 33.79 -9.36 54.42
C ALA A 950 32.57 -10.28 54.21
N LYS A 951 31.34 -9.74 54.30
CA LYS A 951 30.13 -10.52 54.04
C LYS A 951 29.93 -10.79 52.55
N THR A 952 30.19 -9.78 51.71
CA THR A 952 30.15 -9.94 50.24
C THR A 952 31.21 -10.90 49.74
N GLU A 953 32.46 -10.79 50.21
CA GLU A 953 33.54 -11.72 49.85
C GLU A 953 33.20 -13.16 50.26
N SER A 954 32.57 -13.37 51.43
CA SER A 954 32.10 -14.70 51.88
C SER A 954 31.02 -15.33 50.97
N TYR A 955 30.49 -14.59 50.00
CA TYR A 955 29.56 -15.10 49.00
C TYR A 955 30.23 -15.61 47.72
N PHE A 956 31.52 -15.35 47.48
CA PHE A 956 32.24 -15.74 46.26
C PHE A 956 33.31 -16.82 46.59
N PRO A 957 32.93 -18.10 46.75
CA PRO A 957 33.79 -19.13 47.37
C PRO A 957 34.88 -19.71 46.45
N LYS A 958 34.93 -19.28 45.18
CA LYS A 958 35.65 -20.00 44.11
C LYS A 958 36.31 -19.07 43.10
N ASP A 959 35.57 -18.07 42.62
CA ASP A 959 36.01 -17.04 41.70
C ASP A 959 35.16 -15.78 41.90
N HIS A 960 35.55 -14.67 41.27
CA HIS A 960 34.90 -13.37 41.44
C HIS A 960 33.52 -13.22 40.75
N THR A 961 32.98 -14.24 40.09
CA THR A 961 31.73 -14.16 39.32
C THR A 961 30.64 -15.03 39.94
N HIS A 962 30.97 -16.22 40.44
CA HIS A 962 29.98 -17.20 40.88
C HIS A 962 29.77 -17.18 42.40
N THR A 963 28.53 -16.93 42.80
CA THR A 963 28.12 -16.91 44.21
C THR A 963 27.86 -18.30 44.79
N ASN A 964 27.99 -18.46 46.11
CA ASN A 964 27.34 -19.56 46.84
C ASN A 964 25.84 -19.29 47.04
N ALA A 965 25.09 -20.27 47.56
CA ALA A 965 23.64 -20.17 47.74
C ALA A 965 23.16 -18.94 48.55
N ALA A 966 23.93 -18.48 49.54
CA ALA A 966 23.60 -17.27 50.30
C ALA A 966 23.83 -15.98 49.49
N GLY A 967 24.85 -15.97 48.62
CA GLY A 967 25.05 -14.91 47.64
C GLY A 967 23.98 -14.91 46.55
N ALA A 968 23.61 -16.08 46.05
CA ALA A 968 22.56 -16.25 45.04
C ALA A 968 21.21 -15.69 45.53
N ASP A 969 20.87 -15.94 46.80
CA ASP A 969 19.65 -15.38 47.42
C ASP A 969 19.75 -13.86 47.61
N ALA A 970 20.91 -13.34 48.03
CA ALA A 970 21.15 -11.89 48.13
C ALA A 970 21.08 -11.17 46.76
N VAL A 971 21.42 -11.86 45.66
CA VAL A 971 21.24 -11.36 44.28
C VAL A 971 19.77 -11.45 43.86
N ALA A 972 19.09 -12.57 44.12
CA ALA A 972 17.65 -12.71 43.84
C ALA A 972 16.79 -11.66 44.60
N LEU A 973 17.21 -11.29 45.81
CA LEU A 973 16.64 -10.19 46.57
C LEU A 973 16.85 -8.83 45.88
N ALA A 974 18.04 -8.58 45.32
CA ALA A 974 18.31 -7.38 44.54
C ALA A 974 17.47 -7.31 43.25
N PHE A 975 17.20 -8.44 42.59
CA PHE A 975 16.23 -8.51 41.50
C PHE A 975 14.81 -8.13 41.98
N ALA A 976 14.35 -8.70 43.09
CA ALA A 976 13.03 -8.38 43.67
C ALA A 976 12.91 -6.90 44.14
N SER A 977 14.00 -6.30 44.61
CA SER A 977 14.08 -4.86 44.90
C SER A 977 14.05 -3.99 43.65
N SER A 978 14.73 -4.38 42.58
CA SER A 978 14.77 -3.58 41.33
C SER A 978 13.48 -3.69 40.50
N LEU A 979 12.70 -4.77 40.64
CA LEU A 979 11.31 -4.84 40.11
C LEU A 979 10.37 -3.77 40.70
N GLN A 980 10.70 -3.20 41.86
CA GLN A 980 9.89 -2.16 42.51
C GLN A 980 10.23 -0.74 41.99
N CYS A 981 11.29 -0.59 41.19
CA CYS A 981 11.77 0.67 40.67
C CYS A 981 11.00 1.17 39.43
N PRO A 982 10.99 2.49 39.15
CA PRO A 982 10.31 3.05 37.97
C PRO A 982 10.80 2.48 36.63
N SER A 983 12.08 2.13 36.53
CA SER A 983 12.71 1.50 35.36
C SER A 983 12.05 0.18 34.94
N ALA A 984 11.62 -0.62 35.93
CA ALA A 984 10.91 -1.88 35.71
C ALA A 984 9.46 -1.69 35.22
N LYS A 985 8.95 -0.45 35.13
CA LYS A 985 7.60 -0.11 34.66
C LYS A 985 6.47 -0.86 35.39
N GLY A 986 6.72 -1.32 36.62
CA GLY A 986 5.79 -2.15 37.39
C GLY A 986 5.65 -3.61 36.93
N VAL A 987 6.51 -4.10 36.03
CA VAL A 987 6.49 -5.50 35.60
C VAL A 987 6.72 -6.43 36.79
N LEU A 988 6.07 -7.60 36.79
CA LEU A 988 6.04 -8.57 37.90
C LEU A 988 5.60 -8.07 39.28
N LYS A 989 5.32 -6.76 39.47
CA LYS A 989 5.05 -6.14 40.80
C LYS A 989 3.91 -6.81 41.58
N GLN A 990 2.92 -7.37 40.88
CA GLN A 990 1.80 -8.11 41.50
C GLN A 990 2.22 -9.45 42.13
N TYR A 991 3.30 -10.07 41.64
CA TYR A 991 3.81 -11.36 42.12
C TYR A 991 4.83 -11.22 43.25
N ILE A 992 5.35 -10.01 43.53
CA ILE A 992 6.32 -9.81 44.62
C ILE A 992 5.64 -10.11 45.96
N ASN A 993 6.18 -11.06 46.71
CA ASN A 993 5.63 -11.48 48.00
C ASN A 993 6.02 -10.51 49.14
N SER A 994 5.63 -10.82 50.37
CA SER A 994 5.93 -9.97 51.53
C SER A 994 7.43 -9.78 51.79
N ALA A 995 8.25 -10.83 51.61
CA ALA A 995 9.70 -10.74 51.81
C ALA A 995 10.36 -9.82 50.76
N GLY A 996 10.00 -9.97 49.48
CA GLY A 996 10.51 -9.11 48.41
C GLY A 996 10.10 -7.64 48.58
N LYS A 997 8.87 -7.38 49.07
CA LYS A 997 8.40 -6.03 49.41
C LYS A 997 9.17 -5.40 50.58
N SER A 998 9.45 -6.17 51.64
CA SER A 998 10.17 -5.70 52.82
C SER A 998 11.62 -5.27 52.56
N ALA A 999 12.22 -5.69 51.44
CA ALA A 999 13.56 -5.25 51.05
C ALA A 999 13.62 -3.79 50.55
N GLY A 1000 12.48 -3.23 50.14
CA GLY A 1000 12.40 -1.90 49.53
C GLY A 1000 12.94 -1.86 48.09
N ALA A 1001 12.86 -0.68 47.47
CA ALA A 1001 13.27 -0.48 46.08
C ALA A 1001 14.72 0.06 45.99
N LEU A 1002 15.59 -0.63 45.26
CA LEU A 1002 17.02 -0.31 45.11
C LEU A 1002 17.28 0.25 43.70
N CYS A 1003 17.08 1.56 43.52
CA CYS A 1003 16.88 2.17 42.19
C CYS A 1003 17.98 3.09 41.68
N THR A 1004 18.84 3.60 42.57
CA THR A 1004 19.85 4.61 42.24
C THR A 1004 21.09 4.37 43.09
N ALA A 1005 22.27 4.39 42.47
CA ALA A 1005 23.54 4.44 43.20
C ALA A 1005 23.66 5.76 44.01
N PRO A 1006 24.41 5.76 45.13
CA PRO A 1006 24.74 6.98 45.87
C PRO A 1006 25.73 7.88 45.12
#